data_AF-A0A3A5JU96-F1
#
_entry.id   AF-A0A3A5JU96-F1
#
_cell.length_a   1.000
_cell.length_b   1.000
_cell.length_c   1.000
_cell.angle_alpha   90.00
_cell.angle_beta   90.00
_cell.angle_gamma   90.00
#
_symmetry.space_group_name_H-M   'P 1'
#
loop_
_entity.id
_entity.type
_entity.pdbx_description
1 polymer ?
#
loop_
_entity_poly.entity_id
_entity_poly.type
_entity_poly.pdbx_seq_one_letter_code
_entity_poly.pdbx_strand_id
1 'polypeptide(L)'
;MDLIKAHSQSISEPRISAFEITLHQCSNIRDDRMMKTETIRVLHVDDEPGFGEMVATFLEREHDAFDVQTATSAREGFEYLTEASESIDCIVSDYDMPEMDGLEFLESVREEHPDLPFILFTGRGSEEIASEAITAGVSEYLNKQNGTDQYSVLANRIDNLISQYYAERELEATNERVRSLYTDLTDAIFALDMDGSFTHLNDRAEELLKRSEEELLGKSIEGVFPTGEGTKIKSKVQEAFYTNEPTEIEEYYPSMDVWHRIRVVPTTDGLTVHVRDVTEKRERELKVQRQSERLRTVLDGLPIVLFTVDEYGTILLSEGQGLASINLDPGDLVDECVFDLYPETPIAEDVSQAINGENAYSTGTFDGRYFEMWTQPVENGAEIEDEAIAVAIDITDQKTYQDDLHEEEAFVESIFDAIPDVLYAFDQEGTFLRWNEQLSTVTGYSDAEIAEMRPLDFIADEYAEELEEASTAVFDEGAVTTHQVKFVTKADEHIPIESTAAPILDEAGNVVGLTGSGRIIADRRRHETYRRRLYETTACTDLTTDETIERMLELGCEYLGMESGFLTNIENNTQRIVKSNSPHEALQSGNECPLSESYCRKTFGMDELLTVAHAEESGWEDDPAYDRFGLEAYAGTKLTVKGEPYGTVCFGDRSPREKGFTAVEQLFVDLVARGVESALEHHKHDTELEQQNERLQEFAGVLSHDLRNPLTVANGFLELARETGEDEYFHRIGTAHDRIAAIIEDVLTLARHGETIGEVHPNALEAVAIEAWENVETDDAELVMSGDLGEINADSSRLKQLFENLYRNAIEHAGEDITVRVGRFPAGFYVEDDGSGIQETDRDSIFDSAYTTSDEGTGLGLSIVETIATAHGWEISVGEGIDGGARFEIQVGMTRGGSDGFSLTN
;
A
#
# COMPACT_ATOMS: atom_id res chain seq x y z
N MET A 1 48.03 -6.52 -21.47
CA MET A 1 49.07 -6.09 -22.42
C MET A 1 49.53 -7.32 -23.17
N ASP A 2 49.32 -7.54 -24.46
CA ASP A 2 48.73 -6.75 -25.53
C ASP A 2 48.41 -7.69 -26.70
N LEU A 3 47.55 -7.18 -27.57
CA LEU A 3 46.96 -7.72 -28.79
C LEU A 3 47.90 -8.46 -29.80
N ILE A 4 47.30 -9.50 -30.41
CA ILE A 4 47.22 -9.84 -31.85
C ILE A 4 48.51 -9.96 -32.71
N LYS A 5 48.76 -11.17 -33.25
CA LYS A 5 48.90 -11.56 -34.69
C LYS A 5 49.49 -12.99 -34.76
N ALA A 6 48.74 -14.00 -35.19
CA ALA A 6 48.49 -14.45 -36.56
C ALA A 6 49.58 -15.37 -37.17
N HIS A 7 49.10 -16.47 -37.78
CA HIS A 7 49.66 -17.35 -38.84
C HIS A 7 50.26 -18.73 -38.54
N SER A 8 49.92 -19.66 -39.46
CA SER A 8 50.36 -21.06 -39.72
C SER A 8 49.64 -22.13 -38.89
N GLN A 9 49.15 -23.28 -39.39
CA GLN A 9 49.37 -24.08 -40.63
C GLN A 9 48.17 -25.09 -40.72
N SER A 10 47.47 -25.25 -41.85
CA SER A 10 47.72 -26.20 -42.96
C SER A 10 47.12 -27.63 -42.82
N ILE A 11 46.04 -27.86 -43.59
CA ILE A 11 45.76 -29.00 -44.52
C ILE A 11 45.35 -30.38 -43.95
N SER A 12 44.10 -30.80 -44.28
CA SER A 12 43.73 -32.02 -45.07
C SER A 12 42.19 -32.15 -45.08
N GLU A 13 41.46 -31.97 -46.20
CA GLU A 13 41.01 -33.05 -47.13
C GLU A 13 40.09 -32.45 -48.24
N PRO A 14 39.79 -33.18 -49.34
CA PRO A 14 39.71 -32.62 -50.68
C PRO A 14 38.31 -32.15 -51.13
N ARG A 15 38.26 -30.97 -51.75
CA ARG A 15 37.11 -30.52 -52.56
C ARG A 15 37.22 -31.10 -53.97
N ILE A 16 36.38 -32.11 -54.25
CA ILE A 16 36.09 -32.59 -55.59
C ILE A 16 35.31 -31.48 -56.31
N SER A 17 35.94 -30.82 -57.29
CA SER A 17 35.27 -29.81 -58.11
C SER A 17 34.40 -30.48 -59.17
N ALA A 18 33.14 -30.07 -59.27
CA ALA A 18 32.13 -30.54 -60.22
C ALA A 18 32.40 -30.12 -61.70
N PHE A 19 33.66 -30.16 -62.14
CA PHE A 19 34.09 -29.87 -63.51
C PHE A 19 34.69 -31.10 -64.24
N GLU A 20 34.68 -32.28 -63.61
CA GLU A 20 35.18 -33.54 -64.18
C GLU A 20 34.09 -34.53 -64.65
N ILE A 21 32.81 -34.15 -64.68
CA ILE A 21 31.71 -35.06 -65.09
C ILE A 21 31.23 -34.83 -66.54
N THR A 22 31.71 -33.79 -67.25
CA THR A 22 31.20 -33.46 -68.60
C THR A 22 32.23 -33.67 -69.73
N LEU A 23 33.18 -34.59 -69.55
CA LEU A 23 34.12 -35.05 -70.59
C LEU A 23 34.20 -36.58 -70.73
N HIS A 24 33.24 -37.30 -70.14
CA HIS A 24 33.12 -38.77 -70.20
C HIS A 24 31.95 -39.29 -71.06
N GLN A 25 31.29 -38.42 -71.84
CA GLN A 25 30.20 -38.81 -72.76
C GLN A 25 30.48 -38.53 -74.25
N CYS A 26 31.68 -38.07 -74.61
CA CYS A 26 32.07 -37.84 -76.02
C CYS A 26 33.12 -38.82 -76.57
N SER A 27 33.34 -39.96 -75.92
CA SER A 27 34.32 -40.98 -76.36
C SER A 27 33.71 -42.31 -76.82
N ASN A 28 32.41 -42.38 -77.13
CA ASN A 28 31.73 -43.59 -77.60
C ASN A 28 31.08 -43.47 -79.00
N ILE A 29 31.57 -42.56 -79.85
CA ILE A 29 31.15 -42.49 -81.28
C ILE A 29 32.38 -42.58 -82.20
N ARG A 30 33.29 -43.50 -81.86
CA ARG A 30 34.36 -43.98 -82.73
C ARG A 30 34.54 -45.46 -82.42
N ASP A 31 33.68 -46.26 -83.05
CA ASP A 31 33.84 -47.70 -83.33
C ASP A 31 32.45 -48.33 -83.48
N ASP A 32 31.76 -48.09 -84.61
CA ASP A 32 30.83 -49.11 -85.15
C ASP A 32 30.30 -48.91 -86.58
N ARG A 33 30.87 -48.01 -87.40
CA ARG A 33 30.60 -48.03 -88.86
C ARG A 33 31.83 -48.53 -89.61
N MET A 34 32.31 -49.72 -89.21
CA MET A 34 32.93 -50.60 -90.19
C MET A 34 31.89 -50.80 -91.30
N MET A 35 32.34 -50.62 -92.53
CA MET A 35 31.71 -51.08 -93.77
C MET A 35 30.97 -52.41 -93.55
N LYS A 36 29.71 -52.34 -93.14
CA LYS A 36 28.74 -53.38 -93.45
C LYS A 36 28.30 -53.00 -94.84
N THR A 37 28.75 -53.79 -95.80
CA THR A 37 28.17 -53.99 -97.13
C THR A 37 26.67 -53.75 -97.07
N GLU A 38 26.25 -52.50 -97.29
CA GLU A 38 24.86 -52.19 -97.57
C GLU A 38 24.60 -52.83 -98.91
N THR A 39 23.69 -53.79 -98.90
CA THR A 39 23.23 -54.44 -100.11
C THR A 39 22.68 -53.35 -101.02
N ILE A 40 23.36 -53.12 -102.14
CA ILE A 40 22.95 -52.19 -103.19
C ILE A 40 21.88 -52.90 -104.02
N ARG A 41 20.66 -52.38 -103.99
CA ARG A 41 19.51 -52.96 -104.69
C ARG A 41 19.39 -52.34 -106.06
N VAL A 42 19.56 -53.17 -107.09
CA VAL A 42 19.50 -52.74 -108.48
C VAL A 42 18.23 -53.31 -109.11
N LEU A 43 17.39 -52.44 -109.65
CA LEU A 43 16.24 -52.86 -110.46
C LEU A 43 16.64 -52.87 -111.94
N HIS A 44 16.78 -54.05 -112.54
CA HIS A 44 17.08 -54.23 -113.96
C HIS A 44 15.79 -54.47 -114.77
N VAL A 45 15.44 -53.54 -115.65
CA VAL A 45 14.22 -53.59 -116.47
C VAL A 45 14.57 -53.85 -117.93
N ASP A 46 14.13 -54.98 -118.48
CA ASP A 46 14.46 -55.42 -119.85
C ASP A 46 13.38 -56.36 -120.40
N ASP A 47 12.95 -56.18 -121.64
CA ASP A 47 11.83 -56.94 -122.23
C ASP A 47 12.20 -58.39 -122.61
N GLU A 48 13.50 -58.74 -122.61
CA GLU A 48 13.99 -60.08 -122.85
C GLU A 48 14.27 -60.80 -121.51
N PRO A 49 13.39 -61.70 -121.02
CA PRO A 49 13.51 -62.27 -119.67
C PRO A 49 14.82 -63.05 -119.47
N GLY A 50 15.27 -63.73 -120.53
CA GLY A 50 16.54 -64.49 -120.51
C GLY A 50 17.78 -63.60 -120.48
N PHE A 51 17.69 -62.35 -120.94
CA PHE A 51 18.78 -61.39 -120.84
C PHE A 51 18.83 -60.77 -119.44
N GLY A 52 17.68 -60.40 -118.87
CA GLY A 52 17.58 -59.86 -117.50
C GLY A 52 18.18 -60.80 -116.45
N GLU A 53 17.81 -62.09 -116.44
CA GLU A 53 18.39 -63.08 -115.51
C GLU A 53 19.91 -63.23 -115.69
N MET A 54 20.40 -63.12 -116.92
CA MET A 54 21.83 -63.18 -117.22
C MET A 54 22.57 -61.97 -116.64
N VAL A 55 22.03 -60.76 -116.82
CA VAL A 55 22.63 -59.53 -116.27
C VAL A 55 22.66 -59.58 -114.75
N ALA A 56 21.57 -59.97 -114.10
CA ALA A 56 21.51 -60.16 -112.66
C ALA A 56 22.60 -61.12 -112.17
N THR A 57 22.71 -62.30 -112.80
CA THR A 57 23.75 -63.29 -112.43
C THR A 57 25.17 -62.76 -112.59
N PHE A 58 25.46 -61.96 -113.61
CA PHE A 58 26.79 -61.37 -113.81
C PHE A 58 27.08 -60.24 -112.82
N LEU A 59 26.11 -59.35 -112.55
CA LEU A 59 26.29 -58.25 -111.61
C LEU A 59 26.50 -58.77 -110.17
N GLU A 60 25.66 -59.70 -109.72
CA GLU A 60 25.78 -60.32 -108.39
C GLU A 60 27.09 -61.11 -108.23
N ARG A 61 27.65 -61.62 -109.33
CA ARG A 61 28.95 -62.30 -109.33
C ARG A 61 30.14 -61.33 -109.30
N GLU A 62 30.02 -60.16 -109.92
CA GLU A 62 31.09 -59.17 -109.95
C GLU A 62 31.21 -58.42 -108.61
N HIS A 63 30.10 -58.19 -107.91
CA HIS A 63 30.10 -57.51 -106.61
C HIS A 63 29.07 -58.12 -105.65
N ASP A 64 29.54 -58.74 -104.56
CA ASP A 64 28.71 -59.45 -103.57
C ASP A 64 27.66 -58.55 -102.86
N ALA A 65 27.78 -57.22 -102.99
CA ALA A 65 26.81 -56.30 -102.42
C ALA A 65 25.59 -56.04 -103.32
N PHE A 66 25.61 -56.45 -104.60
CA PHE A 66 24.44 -56.25 -105.46
C PHE A 66 23.34 -57.29 -105.17
N ASP A 67 22.11 -56.80 -105.02
CA ASP A 67 20.88 -57.59 -105.03
C ASP A 67 20.06 -57.09 -106.24
N VAL A 68 19.99 -57.91 -107.29
CA VAL A 68 19.45 -57.47 -108.58
C VAL A 68 18.06 -58.05 -108.80
N GLN A 69 17.06 -57.19 -108.80
CA GLN A 69 15.69 -57.56 -109.16
C GLN A 69 15.45 -57.29 -110.64
N THR A 70 14.93 -58.28 -111.36
CA THR A 70 14.65 -58.15 -112.79
C THR A 70 13.18 -57.92 -113.05
N ALA A 71 12.84 -56.94 -113.87
CA ALA A 71 11.49 -56.70 -114.38
C ALA A 71 11.48 -56.84 -115.91
N THR A 72 10.41 -57.41 -116.45
CA THR A 72 10.24 -57.68 -117.89
C THR A 72 9.53 -56.57 -118.67
N SER A 73 9.12 -55.51 -117.98
CA SER A 73 8.50 -54.33 -118.56
C SER A 73 8.64 -53.13 -117.63
N ALA A 74 8.58 -51.93 -118.17
CA ALA A 74 8.64 -50.71 -117.36
C ALA A 74 7.46 -50.57 -116.37
N ARG A 75 6.29 -51.16 -116.69
CA ARG A 75 5.16 -51.25 -115.75
C ARG A 75 5.50 -52.12 -114.54
N GLU A 76 6.10 -53.29 -114.77
CA GLU A 76 6.57 -54.17 -113.69
C GLU A 76 7.67 -53.47 -112.87
N GLY A 77 8.53 -52.68 -113.53
CA GLY A 77 9.52 -51.83 -112.84
C GLY A 77 8.88 -50.82 -111.87
N PHE A 78 7.78 -50.16 -112.25
CA PHE A 78 7.04 -49.27 -111.35
C PHE A 78 6.37 -50.00 -110.18
N GLU A 79 5.84 -51.19 -110.43
CA GLU A 79 5.27 -52.04 -109.38
C GLU A 79 6.34 -52.35 -108.32
N TYR A 80 7.57 -52.67 -108.73
CA TYR A 80 8.69 -52.83 -107.79
C TYR A 80 9.02 -51.55 -107.01
N LEU A 81 9.05 -50.37 -107.65
CA LEU A 81 9.33 -49.10 -106.94
C LEU A 81 8.25 -48.75 -105.90
N THR A 82 7.00 -49.15 -106.15
CA THR A 82 5.86 -48.82 -105.27
C THR A 82 5.63 -49.87 -104.19
N GLU A 83 5.78 -51.17 -104.51
CA GLU A 83 5.47 -52.29 -103.61
C GLU A 83 6.68 -52.79 -102.81
N ALA A 84 7.91 -52.43 -103.19
CA ALA A 84 9.09 -52.86 -102.46
C ALA A 84 9.07 -52.31 -101.03
N SER A 85 9.21 -53.21 -100.04
CA SER A 85 9.34 -52.85 -98.63
C SER A 85 10.64 -52.11 -98.30
N GLU A 86 11.59 -52.13 -99.22
CA GLU A 86 12.94 -51.60 -99.08
C GLU A 86 13.28 -50.80 -100.35
N SER A 87 14.00 -49.69 -100.19
CA SER A 87 14.26 -48.73 -101.28
C SER A 87 15.21 -49.31 -102.34
N ILE A 88 14.88 -49.11 -103.61
CA ILE A 88 15.81 -49.36 -104.73
C ILE A 88 16.88 -48.27 -104.75
N ASP A 89 18.14 -48.65 -104.96
CA ASP A 89 19.29 -47.73 -104.92
C ASP A 89 19.74 -47.32 -106.33
N CYS A 90 19.49 -48.15 -107.34
CA CYS A 90 19.75 -47.83 -108.74
C CYS A 90 18.82 -48.59 -109.69
N ILE A 91 18.39 -47.94 -110.77
CA ILE A 91 17.63 -48.55 -111.85
C ILE A 91 18.52 -48.70 -113.08
N VAL A 92 18.51 -49.88 -113.70
CA VAL A 92 19.13 -50.15 -115.00
C VAL A 92 18.03 -50.55 -115.97
N SER A 93 17.77 -49.76 -116.99
CA SER A 93 16.66 -50.01 -117.94
C SER A 93 17.17 -50.18 -119.36
N ASP A 94 16.64 -51.13 -120.12
CA ASP A 94 16.74 -51.08 -121.58
C ASP A 94 15.92 -49.91 -122.12
N TYR A 95 16.28 -49.46 -123.31
CA TYR A 95 15.55 -48.45 -124.08
C TYR A 95 14.41 -49.08 -124.90
N ASP A 96 14.69 -50.15 -125.66
CA ASP A 96 13.73 -50.76 -126.59
C ASP A 96 12.78 -51.72 -125.85
N MET A 97 11.84 -51.19 -125.07
CA MET A 97 10.82 -52.01 -124.38
C MET A 97 9.43 -51.85 -125.03
N PRO A 98 8.61 -52.92 -125.11
CA PRO A 98 7.22 -52.83 -125.58
C PRO A 98 6.35 -51.98 -124.66
N GLU A 99 5.37 -51.29 -125.25
CA GLU A 99 4.39 -50.41 -124.59
C GLU A 99 4.95 -49.08 -124.07
N MET A 100 6.04 -49.10 -123.28
CA MET A 100 6.68 -47.91 -122.74
C MET A 100 8.20 -48.06 -122.85
N ASP A 101 8.85 -47.11 -123.52
CA ASP A 101 10.30 -47.17 -123.73
C ASP A 101 11.09 -46.74 -122.48
N GLY A 102 12.40 -46.96 -122.48
CA GLY A 102 13.25 -46.63 -121.32
C GLY A 102 13.34 -45.14 -120.99
N LEU A 103 13.08 -44.23 -121.95
CA LEU A 103 13.05 -42.79 -121.71
C LEU A 103 11.72 -42.39 -121.04
N GLU A 104 10.60 -42.89 -121.54
CA GLU A 104 9.28 -42.70 -120.93
C GLU A 104 9.25 -43.26 -119.49
N PHE A 105 9.95 -44.37 -119.25
CA PHE A 105 10.14 -44.91 -117.90
C PHE A 105 10.96 -43.98 -116.99
N LEU A 106 12.10 -43.47 -117.48
CA LEU A 106 12.94 -42.51 -116.75
C LEU A 106 12.18 -41.23 -116.37
N GLU A 107 11.46 -40.62 -117.31
CA GLU A 107 10.68 -39.40 -117.06
C GLU A 107 9.66 -39.63 -115.93
N SER A 108 8.97 -40.76 -115.97
CA SER A 108 7.97 -41.12 -114.96
C SER A 108 8.63 -41.39 -113.59
N VAL A 109 9.82 -42.01 -113.53
CA VAL A 109 10.56 -42.21 -112.27
C VAL A 109 11.04 -40.88 -111.68
N ARG A 110 11.45 -39.92 -112.52
CA ARG A 110 11.94 -38.61 -112.07
C ARG A 110 10.86 -37.74 -111.44
N GLU A 111 9.57 -37.98 -111.72
CA GLU A 111 8.47 -37.27 -111.06
C GLU A 111 8.36 -37.62 -109.56
N GLU A 112 8.55 -38.89 -109.19
CA GLU A 112 8.45 -39.34 -107.78
C GLU A 112 9.81 -39.46 -107.09
N HIS A 113 10.86 -39.75 -107.85
CA HIS A 113 12.23 -39.99 -107.38
C HIS A 113 13.24 -39.17 -108.21
N PRO A 114 13.31 -37.84 -108.00
CA PRO A 114 14.09 -36.93 -108.84
C PRO A 114 15.58 -37.23 -108.85
N ASP A 115 16.13 -37.74 -107.74
CA ASP A 115 17.58 -37.93 -107.56
C ASP A 115 18.02 -39.40 -107.62
N LEU A 116 17.11 -40.36 -107.87
CA LEU A 116 17.43 -41.79 -107.85
C LEU A 116 18.37 -42.16 -109.02
N PRO A 117 19.52 -42.81 -108.80
CA PRO A 117 20.43 -43.21 -109.87
C PRO A 117 19.74 -44.08 -110.95
N PHE A 118 19.76 -43.62 -112.21
CA PHE A 118 19.11 -44.31 -113.33
C PHE A 118 20.09 -44.47 -114.51
N ILE A 119 20.33 -45.70 -114.94
CA ILE A 119 21.22 -46.07 -116.04
C ILE A 119 20.39 -46.59 -117.20
N LEU A 120 20.52 -45.98 -118.37
CA LEU A 120 19.95 -46.53 -119.61
C LEU A 120 20.97 -47.46 -120.26
N PHE A 121 20.67 -48.76 -120.32
CA PHE A 121 21.54 -49.81 -120.85
C PHE A 121 20.94 -50.44 -122.11
N THR A 122 21.31 -49.94 -123.30
CA THR A 122 20.60 -50.25 -124.56
C THR A 122 21.48 -50.82 -125.68
N GLY A 123 20.93 -51.70 -126.53
CA GLY A 123 21.60 -52.20 -127.74
C GLY A 123 21.56 -51.27 -128.96
N ARG A 124 20.76 -50.19 -128.93
CA ARG A 124 20.70 -49.17 -130.00
C ARG A 124 21.44 -47.90 -129.58
N GLY A 125 22.71 -47.80 -129.99
CA GLY A 125 23.54 -46.62 -129.74
C GLY A 125 23.39 -45.49 -130.77
N SER A 126 22.21 -44.86 -130.89
CA SER A 126 22.10 -43.63 -131.70
C SER A 126 22.46 -42.39 -130.86
N GLU A 127 23.13 -41.41 -131.48
CA GLU A 127 23.49 -40.15 -130.83
C GLU A 127 22.24 -39.32 -130.43
N GLU A 128 21.13 -39.50 -131.15
CA GLU A 128 19.82 -38.91 -130.82
C GLU A 128 19.28 -39.44 -129.49
N ILE A 129 19.27 -40.77 -129.27
CA ILE A 129 18.78 -41.38 -128.02
C ILE A 129 19.62 -40.95 -126.82
N ALA A 130 20.95 -40.88 -126.97
CA ALA A 130 21.83 -40.43 -125.89
C ALA A 130 21.58 -38.97 -125.48
N SER A 131 21.29 -38.09 -126.45
CA SER A 131 20.99 -36.67 -126.18
C SER A 131 19.63 -36.50 -125.49
N GLU A 132 18.63 -37.28 -125.89
CA GLU A 132 17.32 -37.28 -125.24
C GLU A 132 17.42 -37.80 -123.79
N ALA A 133 18.20 -38.86 -123.56
CA ALA A 133 18.43 -39.40 -122.22
C ALA A 133 19.08 -38.39 -121.26
N ILE A 134 20.09 -37.65 -121.73
CA ILE A 134 20.73 -36.60 -120.91
C ILE A 134 19.73 -35.48 -120.58
N THR A 135 18.84 -35.13 -121.52
CA THR A 135 17.82 -34.09 -121.30
C THR A 135 16.77 -34.53 -120.29
N ALA A 136 16.40 -35.81 -120.29
CA ALA A 136 15.49 -36.42 -119.32
C ALA A 136 16.12 -36.65 -117.93
N GLY A 137 17.41 -36.34 -117.74
CA GLY A 137 18.08 -36.48 -116.44
C GLY A 137 18.53 -37.91 -116.12
N VAL A 138 18.91 -38.69 -117.14
CA VAL A 138 19.55 -39.99 -116.93
C VAL A 138 20.86 -39.80 -116.16
N SER A 139 21.15 -40.67 -115.20
CA SER A 139 22.40 -40.60 -114.44
C SER A 139 23.60 -41.08 -115.26
N GLU A 140 23.41 -42.10 -116.09
CA GLU A 140 24.44 -42.62 -117.00
C GLU A 140 23.79 -43.33 -118.21
N TYR A 141 24.45 -43.26 -119.37
CA TYR A 141 24.02 -43.94 -120.61
C TYR A 141 25.07 -44.95 -121.07
N LEU A 142 24.68 -46.22 -121.26
CA LEU A 142 25.57 -47.32 -121.65
C LEU A 142 25.00 -48.11 -122.84
N ASN A 143 25.88 -48.46 -123.79
CA ASN A 143 25.53 -49.23 -124.98
C ASN A 143 25.93 -50.72 -124.82
N LYS A 144 25.01 -51.66 -125.06
CA LYS A 144 25.21 -53.12 -124.98
C LYS A 144 26.24 -53.54 -126.05
N GLN A 145 27.35 -54.12 -125.61
CA GLN A 145 28.41 -54.63 -126.51
C GLN A 145 28.40 -56.16 -126.57
N ASN A 146 29.05 -56.75 -127.58
CA ASN A 146 29.20 -58.21 -127.63
C ASN A 146 30.35 -58.65 -126.71
N GLY A 147 30.05 -59.38 -125.63
CA GLY A 147 31.04 -59.95 -124.70
C GLY A 147 30.62 -59.85 -123.23
N THR A 148 31.36 -60.51 -122.34
CA THR A 148 31.08 -60.48 -120.88
C THR A 148 31.64 -59.25 -120.17
N ASP A 149 32.60 -58.54 -120.77
CA ASP A 149 33.27 -57.40 -120.14
C ASP A 149 32.34 -56.20 -119.88
N GLN A 150 31.21 -56.11 -120.61
CA GLN A 150 30.22 -55.05 -120.43
C GLN A 150 29.57 -55.06 -119.05
N TYR A 151 29.44 -56.23 -118.42
CA TYR A 151 28.80 -56.37 -117.12
C TYR A 151 29.70 -55.84 -116.00
N SER A 152 31.02 -56.03 -116.10
CA SER A 152 31.98 -55.40 -115.18
C SER A 152 31.98 -53.88 -115.32
N VAL A 153 31.78 -53.34 -116.54
CA VAL A 153 31.62 -51.90 -116.74
C VAL A 153 30.34 -51.39 -116.08
N LEU A 154 29.21 -52.08 -116.29
CA LEU A 154 27.94 -51.74 -115.68
C LEU A 154 28.01 -51.77 -114.14
N ALA A 155 28.61 -52.82 -113.56
CA ALA A 155 28.84 -52.95 -112.12
C ALA A 155 29.60 -51.75 -111.52
N ASN A 156 30.75 -51.38 -112.14
CA ASN A 156 31.53 -50.23 -111.69
C ASN A 156 30.76 -48.90 -111.81
N ARG A 157 29.85 -48.78 -112.78
CA ARG A 157 29.05 -47.55 -112.96
C ARG A 157 27.98 -47.41 -111.89
N ILE A 158 27.31 -48.51 -111.55
CA ILE A 158 26.31 -48.57 -110.47
C ILE A 158 26.98 -48.14 -109.13
N ASP A 159 28.12 -48.73 -108.80
CA ASP A 159 28.81 -48.47 -107.52
C ASP A 159 29.24 -47.00 -107.34
N ASN A 160 29.79 -46.40 -108.41
CA ASN A 160 30.20 -44.99 -108.39
C ASN A 160 29.03 -44.02 -108.23
N LEU A 161 27.90 -44.27 -108.91
CA LEU A 161 26.73 -43.39 -108.84
C LEU A 161 26.10 -43.41 -107.44
N ILE A 162 26.01 -44.58 -106.83
CA ILE A 162 25.40 -44.75 -105.50
C ILE A 162 26.26 -44.11 -104.41
N SER A 163 27.58 -44.28 -104.49
CA SER A 163 28.52 -43.64 -103.55
C SER A 163 28.40 -42.12 -103.55
N GLN A 164 28.20 -41.51 -104.74
CA GLN A 164 27.98 -40.08 -104.86
C GLN A 164 26.62 -39.66 -104.27
N TYR A 165 25.56 -40.41 -104.59
CA TYR A 165 24.20 -40.14 -104.12
C TYR A 165 24.08 -40.08 -102.59
N TYR A 166 24.68 -41.04 -101.87
CA TYR A 166 24.61 -41.05 -100.40
C TYR A 166 25.43 -39.94 -99.72
N ALA A 167 26.57 -39.56 -100.30
CA ALA A 167 27.43 -38.52 -99.74
C ALA A 167 26.75 -37.12 -99.75
N GLU A 168 25.99 -36.81 -100.79
CA GLU A 168 25.26 -35.55 -100.89
C GLU A 168 24.11 -35.46 -99.87
N ARG A 169 23.33 -36.54 -99.68
CA ARG A 169 22.22 -36.55 -98.70
C ARG A 169 22.68 -36.39 -97.25
N GLU A 170 23.83 -36.95 -96.86
CA GLU A 170 24.34 -36.84 -95.48
C GLU A 170 24.79 -35.42 -95.13
N LEU A 171 25.39 -34.71 -96.10
CA LEU A 171 25.85 -33.33 -95.93
C LEU A 171 24.66 -32.36 -95.72
N GLU A 172 23.58 -32.57 -96.47
CA GLU A 172 22.38 -31.72 -96.41
C GLU A 172 21.65 -31.86 -95.06
N ALA A 173 21.46 -33.10 -94.59
CA ALA A 173 20.83 -33.40 -93.31
C ALA A 173 21.61 -32.81 -92.11
N THR A 174 22.94 -32.77 -92.20
CA THR A 174 23.78 -32.21 -91.13
C THR A 174 23.66 -30.69 -91.05
N ASN A 175 23.64 -29.99 -92.20
CA ASN A 175 23.53 -28.54 -92.25
C ASN A 175 22.18 -28.00 -91.75
N GLU A 176 21.07 -28.70 -92.05
CA GLU A 176 19.75 -28.31 -91.53
C GLU A 176 19.68 -28.48 -90.00
N ARG A 177 20.26 -29.56 -89.47
CA ARG A 177 20.27 -29.83 -88.03
C ARG A 177 21.07 -28.78 -87.23
N VAL A 178 22.18 -28.28 -87.78
CA VAL A 178 22.95 -27.20 -87.14
C VAL A 178 22.16 -25.90 -87.14
N ARG A 179 21.50 -25.52 -88.25
CA ARG A 179 20.71 -24.28 -88.31
C ARG A 179 19.53 -24.28 -87.32
N SER A 180 18.81 -25.41 -87.19
CA SER A 180 17.69 -25.52 -86.23
C SER A 180 18.11 -25.31 -84.77
N LEU A 181 19.31 -25.77 -84.38
CA LEU A 181 19.80 -25.58 -83.00
C LEU A 181 20.14 -24.12 -82.66
N TYR A 182 20.43 -23.28 -83.66
CA TYR A 182 20.70 -21.85 -83.46
C TYR A 182 19.42 -21.02 -83.27
N THR A 183 18.31 -21.43 -83.87
CA THR A 183 17.03 -20.70 -83.82
C THR A 183 16.25 -20.93 -82.51
N ASP A 184 16.36 -22.11 -81.89
CA ASP A 184 15.56 -22.50 -80.72
C ASP A 184 16.10 -22.02 -79.34
N LEU A 185 17.11 -21.14 -79.30
CA LEU A 185 17.67 -20.63 -78.04
C LEU A 185 16.82 -19.48 -77.44
N THR A 186 16.45 -19.59 -76.16
CA THR A 186 15.65 -18.59 -75.41
C THR A 186 16.39 -17.29 -75.11
N ASP A 187 17.71 -17.28 -75.22
CA ASP A 187 18.55 -16.11 -74.99
C ASP A 187 18.60 -15.25 -76.28
N ALA A 188 18.61 -13.93 -76.12
CA ALA A 188 18.96 -13.03 -77.21
C ALA A 188 20.46 -13.14 -77.47
N ILE A 189 20.84 -13.55 -78.67
CA ILE A 189 22.23 -13.79 -79.07
C ILE A 189 22.54 -12.94 -80.30
N PHE A 190 23.62 -12.17 -80.21
CA PHE A 190 24.16 -11.46 -81.36
C PHE A 190 25.68 -11.52 -81.37
N ALA A 191 26.24 -11.54 -82.58
CA ALA A 191 27.67 -11.54 -82.83
C ALA A 191 28.11 -10.15 -83.34
N LEU A 192 29.30 -9.75 -82.93
CA LEU A 192 29.96 -8.50 -83.30
C LEU A 192 31.31 -8.82 -83.92
N ASP A 193 31.73 -8.06 -84.94
CA ASP A 193 33.09 -8.12 -85.47
C ASP A 193 34.11 -7.40 -84.56
N MET A 194 35.37 -7.38 -84.99
CA MET A 194 36.48 -6.72 -84.28
C MET A 194 36.33 -5.21 -84.13
N ASP A 195 35.48 -4.58 -84.96
CA ASP A 195 35.15 -3.15 -84.89
C ASP A 195 33.85 -2.88 -84.11
N GLY A 196 33.24 -3.93 -83.54
CA GLY A 196 32.02 -3.86 -82.74
C GLY A 196 30.75 -3.69 -83.57
N SER A 197 30.75 -4.13 -84.83
CA SER A 197 29.58 -4.09 -85.72
C SER A 197 28.86 -5.42 -85.76
N PHE A 198 27.53 -5.41 -85.84
CA PHE A 198 26.73 -6.64 -85.85
C PHE A 198 27.02 -7.48 -87.10
N THR A 199 27.38 -8.75 -86.89
CA THR A 199 27.61 -9.74 -87.95
C THR A 199 26.52 -10.80 -88.01
N HIS A 200 25.84 -11.05 -86.90
CA HIS A 200 24.72 -11.97 -86.84
C HIS A 200 23.80 -11.66 -85.66
N LEU A 201 22.51 -11.91 -85.81
CA LEU A 201 21.52 -11.84 -84.73
C LEU A 201 20.56 -13.02 -84.85
N ASN A 202 20.16 -13.61 -83.72
CA ASN A 202 19.02 -14.54 -83.71
C ASN A 202 17.69 -13.78 -83.56
N ASP A 203 16.58 -14.44 -83.88
CA ASP A 203 15.21 -13.88 -83.77
C ASP A 203 14.95 -13.26 -82.39
N ARG A 204 15.46 -13.90 -81.32
CA ARG A 204 15.29 -13.39 -79.96
C ARG A 204 16.04 -12.07 -79.71
N ALA A 205 17.22 -11.89 -80.33
CA ALA A 205 17.93 -10.63 -80.33
C ALA A 205 17.19 -9.57 -81.14
N GLU A 206 16.59 -9.91 -82.29
CA GLU A 206 15.76 -8.96 -83.03
C GLU A 206 14.59 -8.45 -82.19
N GLU A 207 13.90 -9.33 -81.47
CA GLU A 207 12.81 -8.98 -80.56
C GLU A 207 13.28 -8.07 -79.41
N LEU A 208 14.43 -8.40 -78.80
CA LEU A 208 15.01 -7.60 -77.72
C LEU A 208 15.42 -6.20 -78.22
N LEU A 209 16.03 -6.13 -79.41
CA LEU A 209 16.51 -4.88 -80.03
C LEU A 209 15.40 -4.11 -80.76
N LYS A 210 14.24 -4.73 -80.96
CA LYS A 210 13.10 -4.24 -81.75
C LYS A 210 13.49 -3.77 -83.14
N ARG A 211 14.48 -4.43 -83.75
CA ARG A 211 15.03 -4.14 -85.07
C ARG A 211 15.49 -5.46 -85.68
N SER A 212 15.22 -5.65 -86.97
CA SER A 212 15.62 -6.87 -87.67
C SER A 212 17.12 -6.93 -87.88
N GLU A 213 17.63 -8.14 -88.11
CA GLU A 213 19.00 -8.43 -88.45
C GLU A 213 19.41 -7.64 -89.70
N GLU A 214 18.59 -7.65 -90.76
CA GLU A 214 18.84 -6.88 -91.99
C GLU A 214 19.08 -5.38 -91.74
N GLU A 215 18.42 -4.80 -90.73
CA GLU A 215 18.63 -3.40 -90.36
C GLU A 215 19.90 -3.17 -89.56
N LEU A 216 20.37 -4.17 -88.80
CA LEU A 216 21.44 -4.02 -87.83
C LEU A 216 22.80 -4.52 -88.34
N LEU A 217 22.82 -5.44 -89.30
CA LEU A 217 24.05 -5.95 -89.91
C LEU A 217 24.96 -4.83 -90.40
N GLY A 218 26.23 -4.88 -90.02
CA GLY A 218 27.25 -3.89 -90.35
C GLY A 218 27.14 -2.55 -89.61
N LYS A 219 26.14 -2.35 -88.73
CA LYS A 219 26.07 -1.18 -87.85
C LYS A 219 26.83 -1.44 -86.56
N SER A 220 27.52 -0.43 -86.05
CA SER A 220 28.20 -0.50 -84.75
C SER A 220 27.20 -0.58 -83.59
N ILE A 221 27.46 -1.45 -82.62
CA ILE A 221 26.68 -1.57 -81.39
C ILE A 221 26.56 -0.24 -80.63
N GLU A 222 27.58 0.62 -80.68
CA GLU A 222 27.57 1.95 -80.05
C GLU A 222 26.54 2.89 -80.71
N GLY A 223 26.30 2.74 -82.02
CA GLY A 223 25.31 3.55 -82.75
C GLY A 223 23.87 3.06 -82.58
N VAL A 224 23.68 1.79 -82.20
CA VAL A 224 22.37 1.16 -81.98
C VAL A 224 21.92 1.32 -80.53
N PHE A 225 22.88 1.33 -79.59
CA PHE A 225 22.67 1.62 -78.16
C PHE A 225 23.40 2.89 -77.69
N PRO A 226 23.04 4.08 -78.19
CA PRO A 226 23.65 5.34 -77.74
C PRO A 226 23.27 5.71 -76.29
N THR A 227 22.22 5.12 -75.72
CA THR A 227 21.71 5.37 -74.36
C THR A 227 22.41 4.56 -73.25
N GLY A 228 23.48 3.83 -73.57
CA GLY A 228 24.32 3.10 -72.60
C GLY A 228 25.36 3.95 -71.87
N GLU A 229 25.26 5.29 -71.91
CA GLU A 229 26.12 6.17 -71.09
C GLU A 229 25.83 5.93 -69.60
N GLY A 230 26.62 5.05 -68.99
CA GLY A 230 26.54 4.69 -67.57
C GLY A 230 26.28 3.22 -67.27
N THR A 231 25.95 2.39 -68.27
CA THR A 231 25.84 0.94 -68.06
C THR A 231 27.20 0.26 -68.12
N LYS A 232 27.35 -0.81 -67.35
CA LYS A 232 28.62 -1.54 -67.23
C LYS A 232 28.86 -2.52 -68.39
N ILE A 233 27.92 -2.67 -69.33
CA ILE A 233 28.12 -3.50 -70.53
C ILE A 233 29.34 -3.03 -71.34
N LYS A 234 29.51 -1.72 -71.56
CA LYS A 234 30.61 -1.22 -72.40
C LYS A 234 31.97 -1.62 -71.86
N SER A 235 32.17 -1.52 -70.54
CA SER A 235 33.42 -1.95 -69.91
C SER A 235 33.59 -3.46 -69.97
N LYS A 236 32.52 -4.24 -69.84
CA LYS A 236 32.59 -5.71 -69.91
C LYS A 236 32.87 -6.24 -71.32
N VAL A 237 32.33 -5.60 -72.36
CA VAL A 237 32.63 -5.89 -73.76
C VAL A 237 34.09 -5.57 -74.08
N GLN A 238 34.58 -4.40 -73.64
CA GLN A 238 35.99 -4.04 -73.79
C GLN A 238 36.90 -5.00 -73.01
N GLU A 239 36.54 -5.34 -71.77
CA GLU A 239 37.28 -6.30 -70.94
C GLU A 239 37.40 -7.65 -71.65
N ALA A 240 36.30 -8.24 -72.12
CA ALA A 240 36.31 -9.51 -72.86
C ALA A 240 37.16 -9.44 -74.13
N PHE A 241 37.15 -8.30 -74.83
CA PHE A 241 37.97 -8.08 -76.03
C PHE A 241 39.48 -8.04 -75.71
N TYR A 242 39.89 -7.38 -74.63
CA TYR A 242 41.30 -7.26 -74.26
C TYR A 242 41.84 -8.50 -73.56
N THR A 243 41.05 -9.14 -72.69
CA THR A 243 41.50 -10.32 -71.93
C THR A 243 41.39 -11.61 -72.73
N ASN A 244 40.55 -11.61 -73.77
CA ASN A 244 40.16 -12.83 -74.50
C ASN A 244 39.54 -13.89 -73.56
N GLU A 245 38.90 -13.44 -72.47
CA GLU A 245 38.16 -14.28 -71.52
C GLU A 245 36.67 -13.88 -71.47
N PRO A 246 35.75 -14.84 -71.25
CA PRO A 246 34.33 -14.53 -71.10
C PRO A 246 34.06 -13.64 -69.89
N THR A 247 33.23 -12.60 -70.06
CA THR A 247 32.79 -11.73 -68.96
C THR A 247 31.27 -11.82 -68.77
N GLU A 248 30.81 -11.58 -67.54
CA GLU A 248 29.39 -11.64 -67.19
C GLU A 248 29.00 -10.51 -66.23
N ILE A 249 27.76 -10.02 -66.38
CA ILE A 249 27.17 -9.03 -65.51
C ILE A 249 25.65 -9.17 -65.42
N GLU A 250 25.08 -8.90 -64.24
CA GLU A 250 23.66 -8.66 -64.06
C GLU A 250 23.42 -7.15 -63.83
N GLU A 251 22.58 -6.53 -64.65
CA GLU A 251 22.31 -5.11 -64.58
C GLU A 251 20.82 -4.82 -64.88
N TYR A 252 20.23 -3.93 -64.09
CA TYR A 252 18.89 -3.44 -64.34
C TYR A 252 18.92 -2.43 -65.48
N TYR A 253 18.06 -2.64 -66.47
CA TYR A 253 17.92 -1.78 -67.64
C TYR A 253 16.66 -0.90 -67.49
N PRO A 254 16.80 0.39 -67.10
CA PRO A 254 15.65 1.23 -66.78
C PRO A 254 14.71 1.48 -67.96
N SER A 255 15.23 1.48 -69.19
CA SER A 255 14.43 1.70 -70.40
C SER A 255 13.51 0.52 -70.75
N MET A 256 13.82 -0.68 -70.24
CA MET A 256 13.06 -1.90 -70.48
C MET A 256 12.35 -2.39 -69.22
N ASP A 257 12.66 -1.81 -68.05
CA ASP A 257 12.16 -2.24 -66.74
C ASP A 257 12.45 -3.73 -66.44
N VAL A 258 13.63 -4.20 -66.88
CA VAL A 258 14.02 -5.62 -66.81
C VAL A 258 15.43 -5.75 -66.28
N TRP A 259 15.66 -6.76 -65.44
CA TRP A 259 17.00 -7.19 -65.05
C TRP A 259 17.58 -8.13 -66.11
N HIS A 260 18.70 -7.73 -66.72
CA HIS A 260 19.37 -8.55 -67.70
C HIS A 260 20.66 -9.14 -67.13
N ARG A 261 20.87 -10.43 -67.38
CA ARG A 261 22.16 -11.10 -67.29
C ARG A 261 22.81 -11.12 -68.66
N ILE A 262 23.90 -10.38 -68.82
CA ILE A 262 24.66 -10.29 -70.06
C ILE A 262 25.96 -11.06 -69.92
N ARG A 263 26.22 -11.97 -70.86
CA ARG A 263 27.48 -12.71 -70.97
C ARG A 263 28.13 -12.42 -72.32
N VAL A 264 29.37 -11.97 -72.31
CA VAL A 264 30.15 -11.66 -73.51
C VAL A 264 31.24 -12.72 -73.66
N VAL A 265 31.30 -13.36 -74.82
CA VAL A 265 32.23 -14.46 -75.13
C VAL A 265 33.05 -14.08 -76.36
N PRO A 266 34.40 -14.03 -76.27
CA PRO A 266 35.23 -13.74 -77.43
C PRO A 266 35.32 -14.94 -78.38
N THR A 267 35.34 -14.66 -79.69
CA THR A 267 35.43 -15.64 -80.79
C THR A 267 36.59 -15.29 -81.73
N THR A 268 36.93 -16.18 -82.68
CA THR A 268 38.06 -15.97 -83.61
C THR A 268 37.92 -14.71 -84.46
N ASP A 269 36.69 -14.30 -84.75
CA ASP A 269 36.37 -13.22 -85.68
C ASP A 269 35.66 -12.03 -85.00
N GLY A 270 35.59 -12.02 -83.67
CA GLY A 270 34.98 -10.93 -82.89
C GLY A 270 34.45 -11.35 -81.51
N LEU A 271 33.21 -10.98 -81.18
CA LEU A 271 32.57 -11.27 -79.90
C LEU A 271 31.14 -11.83 -80.11
N THR A 272 30.68 -12.69 -79.21
CA THR A 272 29.28 -13.12 -79.11
C THR A 272 28.70 -12.66 -77.77
N VAL A 273 27.55 -12.02 -77.80
CA VAL A 273 26.87 -11.51 -76.60
C VAL A 273 25.57 -12.29 -76.40
N HIS A 274 25.38 -12.82 -75.20
CA HIS A 274 24.17 -13.50 -74.74
C HIS A 274 23.48 -12.61 -73.71
N VAL A 275 22.19 -12.36 -73.90
CA VAL A 275 21.36 -11.56 -72.99
C VAL A 275 20.15 -12.37 -72.54
N ARG A 276 19.98 -12.50 -71.21
CA ARG A 276 18.87 -13.21 -70.55
C ARG A 276 18.13 -12.33 -69.55
N ASP A 277 16.80 -12.41 -69.52
CA ASP A 277 15.95 -11.81 -68.48
C ASP A 277 16.00 -12.62 -67.18
N VAL A 278 16.28 -11.97 -66.04
CA VAL A 278 16.32 -12.57 -64.70
C VAL A 278 15.40 -11.88 -63.68
N THR A 279 14.41 -11.12 -64.16
CA THR A 279 13.54 -10.26 -63.33
C THR A 279 12.73 -11.05 -62.29
N GLU A 280 12.04 -12.12 -62.69
CA GLU A 280 11.22 -12.94 -61.78
C GLU A 280 12.01 -13.52 -60.60
N LYS A 281 13.27 -13.93 -60.84
CA LYS A 281 14.14 -14.47 -59.79
C LYS A 281 14.47 -13.39 -58.76
N ARG A 282 14.79 -12.18 -59.22
CA ARG A 282 15.13 -11.06 -58.35
C ARG A 282 13.96 -10.61 -57.50
N GLU A 283 12.76 -10.52 -58.06
CA GLU A 283 11.57 -10.14 -57.29
C GLU A 283 11.26 -11.12 -56.15
N ARG A 284 11.44 -12.42 -56.38
CA ARG A 284 11.22 -13.46 -55.35
C ARG A 284 12.23 -13.38 -54.21
N GLU A 285 13.51 -13.23 -54.53
CA GLU A 285 14.58 -13.05 -53.52
C GLU A 285 14.35 -11.79 -52.68
N LEU A 286 14.03 -10.66 -53.33
CA LEU A 286 13.71 -9.40 -52.67
C LEU A 286 12.46 -9.48 -51.80
N LYS A 287 11.44 -10.24 -52.21
CA LYS A 287 10.21 -10.41 -51.42
C LYS A 287 10.49 -11.16 -50.11
N VAL A 288 11.24 -12.26 -50.17
CA VAL A 288 11.64 -13.03 -48.97
C VAL A 288 12.50 -12.15 -48.05
N GLN A 289 13.51 -11.47 -48.60
CA GLN A 289 14.37 -10.59 -47.81
C GLN A 289 13.57 -9.47 -47.13
N ARG A 290 12.65 -8.81 -47.85
CA ARG A 290 11.77 -7.78 -47.28
C ARG A 290 10.84 -8.33 -46.20
N GLN A 291 10.36 -9.57 -46.32
CA GLN A 291 9.54 -10.20 -45.28
C GLN A 291 10.36 -10.51 -44.03
N SER A 292 11.57 -11.05 -44.18
CA SER A 292 12.48 -11.33 -43.06
C SER A 292 12.94 -10.05 -42.34
N GLU A 293 13.30 -8.99 -43.07
CA GLU A 293 13.67 -7.69 -42.48
C GLU A 293 12.49 -7.05 -41.74
N ARG A 294 11.27 -7.16 -42.27
CA ARG A 294 10.05 -6.68 -41.60
C ARG A 294 9.78 -7.44 -40.31
N LEU A 295 9.86 -8.77 -40.32
CA LEU A 295 9.66 -9.59 -39.12
C LEU A 295 10.67 -9.21 -38.04
N ARG A 296 11.95 -9.10 -38.41
CA ARG A 296 13.02 -8.67 -37.48
C ARG A 296 12.74 -7.28 -36.90
N THR A 297 12.30 -6.33 -37.71
CA THR A 297 11.95 -4.98 -37.24
C THR A 297 10.78 -4.98 -36.23
N VAL A 298 9.81 -5.87 -36.40
CA VAL A 298 8.69 -6.01 -35.45
C VAL A 298 9.16 -6.63 -34.13
N LEU A 299 9.99 -7.68 -34.20
CA LEU A 299 10.58 -8.34 -33.03
C LEU A 299 11.52 -7.40 -32.24
N ASP A 300 12.27 -6.55 -32.95
CA ASP A 300 13.18 -5.56 -32.36
C ASP A 300 12.45 -4.34 -31.77
N GLY A 301 11.21 -4.06 -32.23
CA GLY A 301 10.47 -2.85 -31.88
C GLY A 301 9.38 -3.02 -30.82
N LEU A 302 9.01 -4.27 -30.51
CA LEU A 302 8.02 -4.60 -29.49
C LEU A 302 8.70 -5.31 -28.32
N PRO A 303 8.33 -5.01 -27.06
CA PRO A 303 8.89 -5.66 -25.87
C PRO A 303 8.28 -7.05 -25.66
N ILE A 304 8.39 -7.90 -26.68
CA ILE A 304 7.92 -9.29 -26.66
C ILE A 304 9.12 -10.24 -26.55
N VAL A 305 8.90 -11.38 -25.91
CA VAL A 305 9.77 -12.55 -25.97
C VAL A 305 9.08 -13.56 -26.88
N LEU A 306 9.77 -13.98 -27.93
CA LEU A 306 9.34 -15.03 -28.85
C LEU A 306 10.23 -16.25 -28.65
N PHE A 307 9.63 -17.39 -28.36
CA PHE A 307 10.36 -18.65 -28.38
C PHE A 307 9.60 -19.75 -29.10
N THR A 308 10.34 -20.68 -29.68
CA THR A 308 9.80 -21.91 -30.26
C THR A 308 10.42 -23.11 -29.59
N VAL A 309 9.65 -24.19 -29.45
CA VAL A 309 10.08 -25.43 -28.81
C VAL A 309 9.75 -26.64 -29.66
N ASP A 310 10.56 -27.69 -29.55
CA ASP A 310 10.34 -28.98 -30.18
C ASP A 310 9.40 -29.91 -29.38
N GLU A 311 9.22 -31.14 -29.88
CA GLU A 311 8.34 -32.17 -29.31
C GLU A 311 8.73 -32.59 -27.88
N TYR A 312 9.96 -32.30 -27.46
CA TYR A 312 10.50 -32.61 -26.13
C TYR A 312 10.51 -31.38 -25.22
N GLY A 313 10.07 -30.22 -25.70
CA GLY A 313 10.12 -28.94 -24.97
C GLY A 313 11.49 -28.27 -25.00
N THR A 314 12.37 -28.66 -25.93
CA THR A 314 13.68 -28.01 -26.14
C THR A 314 13.48 -26.72 -26.91
N ILE A 315 14.05 -25.61 -26.41
CA ILE A 315 13.94 -24.29 -27.04
C ILE A 315 14.81 -24.24 -28.31
N LEU A 316 14.16 -24.07 -29.45
CA LEU A 316 14.79 -23.95 -30.78
C LEU A 316 15.11 -22.49 -31.14
N LEU A 317 14.31 -21.55 -30.63
CA LEU A 317 14.46 -20.12 -30.88
C LEU A 317 14.16 -19.35 -29.59
N SER A 318 14.92 -18.30 -29.32
CA SER A 318 14.64 -17.33 -28.25
C SER A 318 15.07 -15.95 -28.73
N GLU A 319 14.10 -15.11 -29.09
CA GLU A 319 14.31 -13.81 -29.73
C GLU A 319 13.36 -12.75 -29.16
N GLY A 320 13.68 -11.47 -29.37
CA GLY A 320 12.80 -10.35 -29.04
C GLY A 320 13.30 -9.46 -27.91
N GLN A 321 12.89 -8.19 -27.95
CA GLN A 321 13.38 -7.15 -27.04
C GLN A 321 12.97 -7.40 -25.57
N GLY A 322 11.92 -8.20 -25.34
CA GLY A 322 11.47 -8.56 -23.99
C GLY A 322 12.50 -9.34 -23.17
N LEU A 323 13.45 -10.04 -23.81
CA LEU A 323 14.50 -10.80 -23.11
C LEU A 323 15.42 -9.90 -22.26
N ALA A 324 15.60 -8.65 -22.68
CA ALA A 324 16.41 -7.68 -21.94
C ALA A 324 15.80 -7.33 -20.57
N SER A 325 14.48 -7.46 -20.39
CA SER A 325 13.84 -7.15 -19.10
C SER A 325 14.22 -8.16 -18.01
N ILE A 326 14.64 -9.37 -18.43
CA ILE A 326 15.05 -10.50 -17.59
C ILE A 326 16.55 -10.82 -17.71
N ASN A 327 17.34 -9.85 -18.20
CA ASN A 327 18.80 -9.94 -18.37
C ASN A 327 19.28 -11.12 -19.22
N LEU A 328 18.49 -11.51 -20.24
CA LEU A 328 18.88 -12.53 -21.22
C LEU A 328 19.14 -11.87 -22.59
N ASP A 329 20.13 -12.38 -23.30
CA ASP A 329 20.40 -12.03 -24.69
C ASP A 329 19.68 -13.02 -25.64
N PRO A 330 19.34 -12.59 -26.89
CA PRO A 330 18.78 -13.49 -27.88
C PRO A 330 19.66 -14.73 -28.11
N GLY A 331 19.03 -15.90 -28.02
CA GLY A 331 19.70 -17.19 -28.15
C GLY A 331 20.24 -17.80 -26.85
N ASP A 332 20.21 -17.09 -25.71
CA ASP A 332 20.76 -17.60 -24.44
C ASP A 332 20.05 -18.85 -23.92
N LEU A 333 18.76 -19.01 -24.28
CA LEU A 333 17.93 -20.14 -23.87
C LEU A 333 17.85 -21.26 -24.92
N VAL A 334 18.53 -21.13 -26.07
CA VAL A 334 18.49 -22.16 -27.12
C VAL A 334 19.18 -23.43 -26.65
N ASP A 335 18.63 -24.59 -27.00
CA ASP A 335 19.02 -25.94 -26.56
C ASP A 335 18.70 -26.27 -25.09
N GLU A 336 18.08 -25.36 -24.34
CA GLU A 336 17.57 -25.63 -22.98
C GLU A 336 16.16 -26.22 -23.03
N CYS A 337 15.80 -27.03 -22.03
CA CYS A 337 14.49 -27.67 -21.93
C CYS A 337 13.56 -26.85 -21.01
N VAL A 338 12.40 -26.42 -21.52
CA VAL A 338 11.41 -25.64 -20.76
C VAL A 338 10.93 -26.38 -19.50
N PHE A 339 10.75 -27.70 -19.58
CA PHE A 339 10.30 -28.52 -18.45
C PHE A 339 11.35 -28.62 -17.33
N ASP A 340 12.63 -28.49 -17.67
CA ASP A 340 13.74 -28.51 -16.71
C ASP A 340 13.99 -27.12 -16.12
N LEU A 341 13.86 -26.07 -16.93
CA LEU A 341 14.00 -24.69 -16.48
C LEU A 341 12.83 -24.24 -15.58
N TYR A 342 11.61 -24.70 -15.87
CA TYR A 342 10.38 -24.21 -15.25
C TYR A 342 9.46 -25.32 -14.73
N PRO A 343 9.95 -26.20 -13.83
CA PRO A 343 9.16 -27.31 -13.32
C PRO A 343 7.94 -26.80 -12.53
N GLU A 344 6.78 -27.41 -12.77
CA GLU A 344 5.52 -27.11 -12.06
C GLU A 344 5.04 -25.64 -12.17
N THR A 345 5.45 -24.94 -13.22
CA THR A 345 4.94 -23.60 -13.53
C THR A 345 3.84 -23.65 -14.60
N PRO A 346 2.97 -22.64 -14.68
CA PRO A 346 2.00 -22.50 -15.78
C PRO A 346 2.67 -22.51 -17.17
N ILE A 347 3.93 -22.05 -17.27
CA ILE A 347 4.69 -22.01 -18.51
C ILE A 347 4.93 -23.42 -19.08
N ALA A 348 5.30 -24.37 -18.21
CA ALA A 348 5.51 -25.76 -18.60
C ALA A 348 4.19 -26.46 -18.98
N GLU A 349 3.10 -26.16 -18.28
CA GLU A 349 1.78 -26.69 -18.63
C GLU A 349 1.30 -26.17 -19.99
N ASP A 350 1.48 -24.88 -20.26
CA ASP A 350 1.11 -24.26 -21.53
C ASP A 350 1.89 -24.84 -22.71
N VAL A 351 3.21 -25.04 -22.55
CA VAL A 351 4.05 -25.67 -23.57
C VAL A 351 3.63 -27.11 -23.82
N SER A 352 3.31 -27.87 -22.77
CA SER A 352 2.79 -29.24 -22.91
C SER A 352 1.46 -29.27 -23.67
N GLN A 353 0.53 -28.36 -23.36
CA GLN A 353 -0.76 -28.27 -24.07
C GLN A 353 -0.55 -27.94 -25.56
N ALA A 354 0.33 -26.99 -25.88
CA ALA A 354 0.60 -26.56 -27.24
C ALA A 354 1.27 -27.63 -28.10
N ILE A 355 2.25 -28.37 -27.57
CA ILE A 355 2.85 -29.50 -28.28
C ILE A 355 1.79 -30.59 -28.57
N ASN A 356 0.80 -30.75 -27.69
CA ASN A 356 -0.33 -31.67 -27.90
C ASN A 356 -1.44 -31.08 -28.82
N GLY A 357 -1.21 -29.92 -29.43
CA GLY A 357 -2.11 -29.30 -30.40
C GLY A 357 -3.18 -28.37 -29.81
N GLU A 358 -3.08 -27.99 -28.54
CA GLU A 358 -4.04 -27.10 -27.87
C GLU A 358 -3.44 -25.71 -27.60
N ASN A 359 -4.20 -24.65 -27.90
CA ASN A 359 -3.78 -23.30 -27.55
C ASN A 359 -3.86 -23.08 -26.04
N ALA A 360 -2.81 -22.50 -25.46
CA ALA A 360 -2.73 -22.21 -24.03
C ALA A 360 -2.46 -20.72 -23.76
N TYR A 361 -2.92 -20.27 -22.60
CA TYR A 361 -2.72 -18.91 -22.10
C TYR A 361 -2.56 -18.96 -20.59
N SER A 362 -1.48 -18.37 -20.10
CA SER A 362 -1.25 -18.21 -18.67
C SER A 362 -0.55 -16.90 -18.36
N THR A 363 -0.65 -16.53 -17.09
CA THR A 363 0.19 -15.50 -16.48
C THR A 363 1.14 -16.19 -15.53
N GLY A 364 2.44 -15.92 -15.67
CA GLY A 364 3.50 -16.52 -14.87
C GLY A 364 4.44 -15.46 -14.30
N THR A 365 5.25 -15.87 -13.33
CA THR A 365 6.32 -15.02 -12.79
C THR A 365 7.67 -15.63 -13.18
N PHE A 366 8.55 -14.83 -13.80
CA PHE A 366 9.90 -15.24 -14.19
C PHE A 366 10.92 -14.19 -13.73
N ASP A 367 11.97 -14.63 -13.04
CA ASP A 367 13.02 -13.78 -12.43
C ASP A 367 12.47 -12.57 -11.64
N GLY A 368 11.37 -12.76 -10.91
CA GLY A 368 10.72 -11.71 -10.11
C GLY A 368 9.85 -10.73 -10.90
N ARG A 369 9.62 -10.97 -12.20
CA ARG A 369 8.76 -10.18 -13.09
C ARG A 369 7.53 -10.96 -13.53
N TYR A 370 6.45 -10.27 -13.87
CA TYR A 370 5.21 -10.88 -14.33
C TYR A 370 5.14 -10.91 -15.86
N PHE A 371 4.82 -12.06 -16.42
CA PHE A 371 4.65 -12.27 -17.87
C PHE A 371 3.27 -12.81 -18.18
N GLU A 372 2.63 -12.25 -19.21
CA GLU A 372 1.52 -12.89 -19.90
C GLU A 372 2.05 -13.65 -21.11
N MET A 373 1.66 -14.91 -21.25
CA MET A 373 2.15 -15.80 -22.28
C MET A 373 1.02 -16.45 -23.07
N TRP A 374 1.17 -16.47 -24.39
CA TRP A 374 0.32 -17.20 -25.32
C TRP A 374 1.15 -18.26 -26.02
N THR A 375 0.72 -19.52 -25.95
CA THR A 375 1.42 -20.65 -26.55
C THR A 375 0.49 -21.38 -27.51
N GLN A 376 0.96 -21.66 -28.73
CA GLN A 376 0.19 -22.31 -29.79
C GLN A 376 1.06 -23.33 -30.55
N PRO A 377 0.47 -24.41 -31.09
CA PRO A 377 1.18 -25.32 -31.99
C PRO A 377 1.59 -24.62 -33.30
N VAL A 378 2.69 -25.08 -33.89
CA VAL A 378 3.13 -24.65 -35.23
C VAL A 378 2.41 -25.47 -36.29
N GLU A 379 1.69 -24.80 -37.20
CA GLU A 379 0.99 -25.44 -38.32
C GLU A 379 1.77 -25.28 -39.64
N ASN A 380 2.03 -26.39 -40.34
CA ASN A 380 2.65 -26.38 -41.66
C ASN A 380 1.69 -26.95 -42.72
N GLY A 381 0.76 -26.11 -43.18
CA GLY A 381 -0.27 -26.50 -44.16
C GLY A 381 -1.49 -27.14 -43.52
N ALA A 382 -1.59 -28.47 -43.51
CA ALA A 382 -2.75 -29.21 -42.97
C ALA A 382 -2.36 -30.22 -41.87
N GLU A 383 -1.10 -30.25 -41.48
CA GLU A 383 -0.54 -31.09 -40.41
C GLU A 383 -0.05 -30.19 -39.29
N ILE A 384 -0.41 -30.54 -38.06
CA ILE A 384 0.13 -29.94 -36.84
C ILE A 384 1.50 -30.59 -36.63
N GLU A 385 2.57 -29.80 -36.57
CA GLU A 385 3.88 -30.30 -36.15
C GLU A 385 3.91 -30.39 -34.62
N ASP A 386 4.67 -31.33 -34.07
CA ASP A 386 4.91 -31.46 -32.62
C ASP A 386 5.84 -30.32 -32.12
N GLU A 387 5.68 -29.10 -32.63
CA GLU A 387 6.41 -27.88 -32.25
C GLU A 387 5.42 -26.83 -31.75
N ALA A 388 5.85 -26.01 -30.78
CA ALA A 388 5.03 -24.92 -30.26
C ALA A 388 5.76 -23.57 -30.35
N ILE A 389 4.99 -22.52 -30.61
CA ILE A 389 5.43 -21.12 -30.58
C ILE A 389 4.77 -20.42 -29.39
N ALA A 390 5.58 -19.69 -28.63
CA ALA A 390 5.13 -18.93 -27.49
C ALA A 390 5.54 -17.47 -27.60
N VAL A 391 4.62 -16.58 -27.26
CA VAL A 391 4.85 -15.14 -27.14
C VAL A 391 4.60 -14.74 -25.71
N ALA A 392 5.58 -14.12 -25.05
CA ALA A 392 5.45 -13.58 -23.71
C ALA A 392 5.66 -12.06 -23.69
N ILE A 393 4.87 -11.35 -22.86
CA ILE A 393 4.95 -9.90 -22.66
C ILE A 393 5.14 -9.61 -21.17
N ASP A 394 6.09 -8.74 -20.84
CA ASP A 394 6.31 -8.27 -19.48
C ASP A 394 5.19 -7.29 -19.07
N ILE A 395 4.40 -7.67 -18.07
CA ILE A 395 3.31 -6.87 -17.49
C ILE A 395 3.63 -6.41 -16.06
N THR A 396 4.90 -6.45 -15.65
CA THR A 396 5.32 -6.14 -14.28
C THR A 396 4.86 -4.74 -13.85
N ASP A 397 5.13 -3.71 -14.66
CA ASP A 397 4.74 -2.33 -14.31
C ASP A 397 3.22 -2.19 -14.13
N GLN A 398 2.44 -2.88 -14.95
CA GLN A 398 0.98 -2.89 -14.84
C GLN A 398 0.51 -3.63 -13.58
N LYS A 399 1.11 -4.78 -13.27
CA LYS A 399 0.78 -5.55 -12.05
C LYS A 399 1.17 -4.79 -10.79
N THR A 400 2.37 -4.22 -10.74
CA THR A 400 2.81 -3.39 -9.61
C THR A 400 1.89 -2.20 -9.40
N TYR A 401 1.48 -1.48 -10.46
CA TYR A 401 0.54 -0.37 -10.31
C TYR A 401 -0.83 -0.81 -9.78
N GLN A 402 -1.33 -1.98 -10.22
CA GLN A 402 -2.58 -2.53 -9.70
C GLN A 402 -2.47 -2.96 -8.23
N ASP A 403 -1.37 -3.61 -7.88
CA ASP A 403 -1.10 -4.05 -6.51
C ASP A 403 -0.91 -2.83 -5.58
N ASP A 404 -0.16 -1.81 -6.01
CA ASP A 404 0.03 -0.55 -5.28
C ASP A 404 -1.31 0.18 -5.05
N LEU A 405 -2.17 0.26 -6.08
CA LEU A 405 -3.49 0.87 -5.96
C LEU A 405 -4.39 0.10 -4.99
N HIS A 406 -4.40 -1.23 -5.06
CA HIS A 406 -5.16 -2.06 -4.11
C HIS A 406 -4.62 -1.93 -2.68
N GLU A 407 -3.29 -1.84 -2.50
CA GLU A 407 -2.69 -1.63 -1.18
C GLU A 407 -3.05 -0.25 -0.63
N GLU A 408 -3.05 0.80 -1.47
CA GLU A 408 -3.48 2.15 -1.09
C GLU A 408 -4.97 2.20 -0.76
N GLU A 409 -5.85 1.57 -1.57
CA GLU A 409 -7.29 1.47 -1.30
C GLU A 409 -7.57 0.73 0.02
N ALA A 410 -6.92 -0.42 0.24
CA ALA A 410 -7.04 -1.19 1.48
C ALA A 410 -6.51 -0.42 2.70
N PHE A 411 -5.43 0.34 2.52
CA PHE A 411 -4.89 1.21 3.57
C PHE A 411 -5.86 2.34 3.94
N VAL A 412 -6.46 3.00 2.94
CA VAL A 412 -7.48 4.04 3.16
C VAL A 412 -8.71 3.47 3.86
N GLU A 413 -9.21 2.30 3.45
CA GLU A 413 -10.31 1.60 4.12
C GLU A 413 -9.99 1.29 5.57
N SER A 414 -8.81 0.72 5.83
CA SER A 414 -8.39 0.39 7.19
C SER A 414 -8.31 1.63 8.09
N ILE A 415 -7.82 2.76 7.60
CA ILE A 415 -7.81 4.02 8.38
C ILE A 415 -9.23 4.51 8.63
N PHE A 416 -10.07 4.48 7.60
CA PHE A 416 -11.43 4.98 7.66
C PHE A 416 -12.27 4.21 8.70
N ASP A 417 -12.08 2.90 8.79
CA ASP A 417 -12.76 2.03 9.77
C ASP A 417 -12.12 2.03 11.16
N ALA A 418 -10.81 2.26 11.26
CA ALA A 418 -10.11 2.38 12.55
C ALA A 418 -10.48 3.65 13.33
N ILE A 419 -11.07 4.66 12.68
CA ILE A 419 -11.51 5.89 13.34
C ILE A 419 -12.76 5.59 14.17
N PRO A 420 -12.76 5.88 15.50
CA PRO A 420 -13.89 5.57 16.39
C PRO A 420 -15.10 6.50 16.23
N ASP A 421 -14.93 7.62 15.52
CA ASP A 421 -16.02 8.53 15.19
C ASP A 421 -16.77 8.01 13.94
N VAL A 422 -18.08 8.25 13.87
CA VAL A 422 -18.88 7.93 12.68
C VAL A 422 -18.41 8.83 11.53
N LEU A 423 -18.07 8.27 10.37
CA LEU A 423 -17.70 9.03 9.18
C LEU A 423 -18.63 8.69 8.03
N TYR A 424 -19.02 9.71 7.28
CA TYR A 424 -19.87 9.53 6.10
C TYR A 424 -19.61 10.61 5.03
N ALA A 425 -20.04 10.32 3.83
CA ALA A 425 -20.14 11.24 2.71
C ALA A 425 -21.44 10.99 1.94
N PHE A 426 -22.09 12.05 1.47
CA PHE A 426 -23.30 11.96 0.65
C PHE A 426 -23.34 13.08 -0.41
N ASP A 427 -24.11 12.86 -1.48
CA ASP A 427 -24.28 13.82 -2.59
C ASP A 427 -25.36 14.87 -2.32
N GLN A 428 -25.60 15.80 -3.26
CA GLN A 428 -26.60 16.86 -3.07
C GLN A 428 -28.05 16.33 -2.97
N GLU A 429 -28.32 15.10 -3.41
CA GLU A 429 -29.64 14.46 -3.31
C GLU A 429 -29.84 13.74 -1.96
N GLY A 430 -28.78 13.67 -1.14
CA GLY A 430 -28.79 12.99 0.15
C GLY A 430 -28.52 11.49 0.04
N THR A 431 -27.94 11.03 -1.07
CA THR A 431 -27.54 9.62 -1.25
C THR A 431 -26.15 9.41 -0.68
N PHE A 432 -25.98 8.42 0.19
CA PHE A 432 -24.66 8.08 0.73
C PHE A 432 -23.68 7.63 -0.35
N LEU A 433 -22.51 8.27 -0.38
CA LEU A 433 -21.38 7.94 -1.24
C LEU A 433 -20.42 6.97 -0.55
N ARG A 434 -20.21 7.15 0.77
CA ARG A 434 -19.29 6.35 1.58
C ARG A 434 -19.60 6.51 3.07
N TRP A 435 -19.36 5.47 3.88
CA TRP A 435 -19.41 5.53 5.34
C TRP A 435 -18.49 4.47 5.95
N ASN A 436 -18.05 4.67 7.19
CA ASN A 436 -17.18 3.72 7.89
C ASN A 436 -17.99 2.73 8.73
N GLU A 437 -17.35 1.65 9.18
CA GLU A 437 -17.96 0.59 10.00
C GLU A 437 -18.65 1.13 11.28
N GLN A 438 -18.18 2.27 11.81
CA GLN A 438 -18.78 2.89 12.99
C GLN A 438 -20.22 3.34 12.76
N LEU A 439 -20.60 3.81 11.55
CA LEU A 439 -21.99 4.19 11.28
C LEU A 439 -22.93 2.99 11.50
N SER A 440 -22.56 1.84 10.95
CA SER A 440 -23.32 0.58 11.03
C SER A 440 -23.35 0.04 12.46
N THR A 441 -22.19 0.08 13.15
CA THR A 441 -22.06 -0.37 14.53
C THR A 441 -22.88 0.47 15.51
N VAL A 442 -22.84 1.80 15.39
CA VAL A 442 -23.53 2.72 16.30
C VAL A 442 -25.04 2.73 16.07
N THR A 443 -25.46 2.67 14.81
CA THR A 443 -26.90 2.78 14.47
C THR A 443 -27.61 1.42 14.46
N GLY A 444 -26.88 0.32 14.33
CA GLY A 444 -27.42 -1.05 14.26
C GLY A 444 -28.05 -1.41 12.91
N TYR A 445 -27.88 -0.57 11.89
CA TYR A 445 -28.28 -0.87 10.51
C TYR A 445 -27.15 -1.56 9.76
N SER A 446 -27.51 -2.42 8.81
CA SER A 446 -26.54 -3.02 7.89
C SER A 446 -26.16 -2.06 6.76
N ASP A 447 -24.98 -2.22 6.15
CA ASP A 447 -24.53 -1.37 5.03
C ASP A 447 -25.54 -1.35 3.86
N ALA A 448 -26.20 -2.48 3.58
CA ALA A 448 -27.22 -2.55 2.55
C ALA A 448 -28.48 -1.73 2.89
N GLU A 449 -28.85 -1.63 4.18
CA GLU A 449 -29.94 -0.78 4.64
C GLU A 449 -29.53 0.70 4.59
N ILE A 450 -28.32 1.03 5.06
CA ILE A 450 -27.79 2.40 5.09
C ILE A 450 -27.70 2.99 3.67
N ALA A 451 -27.31 2.18 2.67
CA ALA A 451 -27.25 2.59 1.27
C ALA A 451 -28.59 3.10 0.70
N GLU A 452 -29.73 2.65 1.24
CA GLU A 452 -31.06 3.07 0.82
C GLU A 452 -31.67 4.17 1.71
N MET A 453 -31.01 4.50 2.82
CA MET A 453 -31.44 5.52 3.79
C MET A 453 -30.83 6.89 3.47
N ARG A 454 -31.42 7.93 4.05
CA ARG A 454 -30.89 9.30 4.00
C ARG A 454 -30.21 9.66 5.31
N PRO A 455 -29.24 10.58 5.30
CA PRO A 455 -28.58 11.06 6.50
C PRO A 455 -29.54 11.55 7.60
N LEU A 456 -30.65 12.21 7.21
CA LEU A 456 -31.66 12.70 8.14
C LEU A 456 -32.49 11.59 8.80
N ASP A 457 -32.56 10.39 8.22
CA ASP A 457 -33.31 9.26 8.80
C ASP A 457 -32.67 8.75 10.11
N PHE A 458 -31.39 9.04 10.32
CA PHE A 458 -30.67 8.73 11.55
C PHE A 458 -30.81 9.82 12.61
N ILE A 459 -31.44 10.97 12.31
CA ILE A 459 -31.50 12.11 13.22
C ILE A 459 -32.87 12.19 13.87
N ALA A 460 -32.92 12.47 15.18
CA ALA A 460 -34.19 12.70 15.85
C ALA A 460 -34.93 13.91 15.26
N ASP A 461 -36.24 13.77 15.01
CA ASP A 461 -37.09 14.75 14.33
C ASP A 461 -36.94 16.21 14.82
N GLU A 462 -36.64 16.41 16.11
CA GLU A 462 -36.45 17.74 16.71
C GLU A 462 -35.27 18.53 16.12
N TYR A 463 -34.32 17.86 15.45
CA TYR A 463 -33.11 18.46 14.86
C TYR A 463 -33.10 18.43 13.32
N ALA A 464 -34.10 17.84 12.67
CA ALA A 464 -34.08 17.62 11.22
C ALA A 464 -34.06 18.93 10.41
N GLU A 465 -34.89 19.91 10.80
CA GLU A 465 -34.97 21.22 10.12
C GLU A 465 -33.66 22.00 10.25
N GLU A 466 -33.04 21.99 11.42
CA GLU A 466 -31.74 22.64 11.68
C GLU A 466 -30.62 22.05 10.80
N LEU A 467 -30.56 20.73 10.68
CA LEU A 467 -29.53 20.06 9.86
C LEU A 467 -29.77 20.20 8.36
N GLU A 468 -31.03 20.33 7.92
CA GLU A 468 -31.35 20.57 6.51
C GLU A 468 -30.88 21.98 6.08
N GLU A 469 -31.09 22.99 6.92
CA GLU A 469 -30.54 24.34 6.72
C GLU A 469 -29.00 24.32 6.73
N ALA A 470 -28.40 23.62 7.70
CA ALA A 470 -26.95 23.50 7.79
C ALA A 470 -26.33 22.79 6.58
N SER A 471 -26.96 21.73 6.07
CA SER A 471 -26.51 21.00 4.88
C SER A 471 -26.57 21.90 3.64
N THR A 472 -27.62 22.71 3.51
CA THR A 472 -27.77 23.69 2.43
C THR A 472 -26.63 24.72 2.46
N ALA A 473 -26.27 25.24 3.63
CA ALA A 473 -25.15 26.17 3.78
C ALA A 473 -23.79 25.53 3.40
N VAL A 474 -23.60 24.23 3.67
CA VAL A 474 -22.38 23.51 3.26
C VAL A 474 -22.31 23.41 1.72
N PHE A 475 -23.40 23.08 1.05
CA PHE A 475 -23.45 22.96 -0.41
C PHE A 475 -23.35 24.30 -1.14
N ASP A 476 -24.08 25.32 -0.67
CA ASP A 476 -24.18 26.61 -1.37
C ASP A 476 -23.04 27.58 -1.02
N GLU A 477 -22.58 27.58 0.24
CA GLU A 477 -21.59 28.54 0.75
C GLU A 477 -20.21 27.90 0.99
N GLY A 478 -20.10 26.58 0.93
CA GLY A 478 -18.87 25.85 1.28
C GLY A 478 -18.51 25.97 2.76
N ALA A 479 -19.50 26.23 3.62
CA ALA A 479 -19.30 26.39 5.06
C ALA A 479 -18.98 25.06 5.74
N VAL A 480 -18.27 25.13 6.87
CA VAL A 480 -18.15 24.01 7.82
C VAL A 480 -19.11 24.28 8.97
N THR A 481 -19.99 23.32 9.25
CA THR A 481 -21.02 23.43 10.29
C THR A 481 -20.82 22.37 11.36
N THR A 482 -21.13 22.69 12.62
CA THR A 482 -21.03 21.76 13.75
C THR A 482 -22.27 21.89 14.62
N HIS A 483 -22.95 20.78 14.86
CA HIS A 483 -24.21 20.71 15.58
C HIS A 483 -24.23 19.55 16.57
N GLN A 484 -24.88 19.74 17.72
CA GLN A 484 -25.08 18.66 18.69
C GLN A 484 -26.49 18.13 18.59
N VAL A 485 -26.61 16.92 18.05
CA VAL A 485 -27.88 16.27 17.71
C VAL A 485 -27.98 14.89 18.36
N LYS A 486 -29.10 14.21 18.18
CA LYS A 486 -29.28 12.82 18.61
C LYS A 486 -29.45 11.92 17.41
N PHE A 487 -28.63 10.88 17.35
CA PHE A 487 -28.84 9.75 16.47
C PHE A 487 -29.96 8.86 17.00
N VAL A 488 -30.81 8.35 16.11
CA VAL A 488 -31.84 7.35 16.38
C VAL A 488 -31.38 6.03 15.78
N THR A 489 -31.23 5.01 16.62
CA THR A 489 -30.80 3.68 16.18
C THR A 489 -31.99 2.84 15.70
N LYS A 490 -31.69 1.69 15.06
CA LYS A 490 -32.71 0.70 14.67
C LYS A 490 -33.53 0.16 15.86
N ALA A 491 -32.97 0.21 17.06
CA ALA A 491 -33.62 -0.20 18.31
C ALA A 491 -34.38 0.95 19.00
N ASP A 492 -34.52 2.11 18.34
CA ASP A 492 -35.16 3.33 18.88
C ASP A 492 -34.40 3.93 20.07
N GLU A 493 -33.07 3.73 20.14
CA GLU A 493 -32.21 4.38 21.13
C GLU A 493 -31.73 5.74 20.62
N HIS A 494 -31.68 6.72 21.52
CA HIS A 494 -31.25 8.08 21.19
C HIS A 494 -29.82 8.34 21.68
N ILE A 495 -28.86 8.35 20.76
CA ILE A 495 -27.43 8.52 21.06
C ILE A 495 -27.03 9.98 20.81
N PRO A 496 -26.59 10.75 21.82
CA PRO A 496 -26.16 12.12 21.61
C PRO A 496 -24.81 12.15 20.88
N ILE A 497 -24.76 12.88 19.77
CA ILE A 497 -23.56 13.04 18.94
C ILE A 497 -23.27 14.51 18.65
N GLU A 498 -22.00 14.83 18.44
CA GLU A 498 -21.55 16.08 17.84
C GLU A 498 -21.24 15.80 16.36
N SER A 499 -22.09 16.33 15.47
CA SER A 499 -21.95 16.19 14.03
C SER A 499 -21.24 17.40 13.45
N THR A 500 -20.19 17.17 12.65
CA THR A 500 -19.52 18.20 11.86
C THR A 500 -19.65 17.86 10.39
N ALA A 501 -20.03 18.82 9.55
CA ALA A 501 -20.18 18.66 8.12
C ALA A 501 -19.29 19.67 7.36
N ALA A 502 -18.68 19.22 6.27
CA ALA A 502 -17.80 20.00 5.40
C ALA A 502 -18.01 19.64 3.92
N PRO A 503 -17.75 20.55 2.97
CA PRO A 503 -17.91 20.28 1.56
C PRO A 503 -16.78 19.40 1.01
N ILE A 504 -17.13 18.48 0.12
CA ILE A 504 -16.17 17.75 -0.73
C ILE A 504 -16.04 18.54 -2.03
N LEU A 505 -14.80 18.87 -2.40
CA LEU A 505 -14.49 19.69 -3.58
C LEU A 505 -13.86 18.84 -4.69
N ASP A 506 -14.21 19.11 -5.94
CA ASP A 506 -13.49 18.59 -7.11
C ASP A 506 -12.19 19.38 -7.40
N GLU A 507 -11.40 18.94 -8.38
CA GLU A 507 -10.18 19.64 -8.82
C GLU A 507 -10.43 21.09 -9.30
N ALA A 508 -11.66 21.41 -9.70
CA ALA A 508 -12.07 22.74 -10.15
C ALA A 508 -12.59 23.63 -9.00
N GLY A 509 -12.70 23.10 -7.77
CA GLY A 509 -13.18 23.80 -6.58
C GLY A 509 -14.71 23.85 -6.45
N ASN A 510 -15.46 23.06 -7.21
CA ASN A 510 -16.91 22.94 -7.06
C ASN A 510 -17.25 21.92 -5.97
N VAL A 511 -18.32 22.19 -5.22
CA VAL A 511 -18.83 21.23 -4.23
C VAL A 511 -19.50 20.06 -4.97
N VAL A 512 -18.97 18.86 -4.79
CA VAL A 512 -19.48 17.60 -5.38
C VAL A 512 -20.21 16.72 -4.39
N GLY A 513 -20.06 17.01 -3.09
CA GLY A 513 -20.68 16.25 -2.01
C GLY A 513 -20.45 16.92 -0.67
N LEU A 514 -20.97 16.32 0.39
CA LEU A 514 -20.76 16.70 1.77
C LEU A 514 -20.14 15.51 2.51
N THR A 515 -19.09 15.76 3.28
CA THR A 515 -18.54 14.78 4.22
C THR A 515 -18.84 15.22 5.64
N GLY A 516 -19.16 14.26 6.50
CA GLY A 516 -19.40 14.55 7.91
C GLY A 516 -18.78 13.53 8.84
N SER A 517 -18.54 13.98 10.07
CA SER A 517 -18.10 13.17 11.18
C SER A 517 -19.06 13.33 12.36
N GLY A 518 -19.54 12.22 12.93
CA GLY A 518 -20.34 12.16 14.15
C GLY A 518 -19.53 11.58 15.31
N ARG A 519 -19.18 12.42 16.28
CA ARG A 519 -18.53 11.98 17.52
C ARG A 519 -19.57 11.71 18.60
N ILE A 520 -19.53 10.53 19.20
CA ILE A 520 -20.39 10.20 20.35
C ILE A 520 -19.95 11.01 21.57
N ILE A 521 -20.90 11.71 22.21
CA ILE A 521 -20.62 12.59 23.36
C ILE A 521 -21.33 12.14 24.65
N ALA A 522 -21.89 10.92 24.67
CA ALA A 522 -22.65 10.38 25.81
C ALA A 522 -21.86 10.43 27.14
N ASP A 523 -20.66 9.84 27.17
CA ASP A 523 -19.82 9.80 28.38
C ASP A 523 -19.37 11.20 28.81
N ARG A 524 -18.97 12.04 27.84
CA ARG A 524 -18.55 13.42 28.12
C ARG A 524 -19.69 14.23 28.74
N ARG A 525 -20.90 14.17 28.18
CA ARG A 525 -22.07 14.86 28.73
C ARG A 525 -22.46 14.33 30.09
N ARG A 526 -22.37 13.02 30.31
CA ARG A 526 -22.60 12.41 31.63
C ARG A 526 -21.63 13.00 32.65
N HIS A 527 -20.33 13.01 32.36
CA HIS A 527 -19.29 13.55 33.25
C HIS A 527 -19.51 15.04 33.57
N GLU A 528 -19.78 15.86 32.55
CA GLU A 528 -20.01 17.30 32.73
C GLU A 528 -21.29 17.58 33.55
N THR A 529 -22.35 16.80 33.34
CA THR A 529 -23.63 16.96 34.05
C THR A 529 -23.49 16.63 35.54
N TYR A 530 -22.91 15.47 35.88
CA TYR A 530 -22.74 15.07 37.27
C TYR A 530 -21.75 15.99 38.02
N ARG A 531 -20.68 16.43 37.35
CA ARG A 531 -19.75 17.42 37.93
C ARG A 531 -20.46 18.75 38.21
N ARG A 532 -21.32 19.22 37.31
CA ARG A 532 -22.13 20.44 37.53
C ARG A 532 -23.08 20.26 38.72
N ARG A 533 -23.82 19.15 38.79
CA ARG A 533 -24.74 18.85 39.92
C ARG A 533 -24.00 18.80 41.26
N LEU A 534 -22.78 18.26 41.30
CA LEU A 534 -21.95 18.28 42.52
C LEU A 534 -21.63 19.72 42.95
N TYR A 535 -21.15 20.57 42.04
CA TYR A 535 -20.84 21.96 42.37
C TYR A 535 -22.08 22.76 42.80
N GLU A 536 -23.22 22.56 42.10
CA GLU A 536 -24.50 23.16 42.48
C GLU A 536 -24.93 22.73 43.88
N THR A 537 -24.72 21.45 44.24
CA THR A 537 -25.04 20.92 45.57
C THR A 537 -24.13 21.54 46.63
N THR A 538 -22.80 21.59 46.43
CA THR A 538 -21.87 22.23 47.39
C THR A 538 -22.12 23.73 47.58
N ALA A 539 -22.59 24.41 46.53
CA ALA A 539 -22.77 25.86 46.55
C ALA A 539 -24.18 26.28 47.00
N CYS A 540 -25.10 25.33 47.22
CA CYS A 540 -26.46 25.62 47.61
C CYS A 540 -26.53 26.02 49.09
N THR A 541 -26.91 27.26 49.37
CA THR A 541 -27.05 27.78 50.75
C THR A 541 -28.36 27.37 51.42
N ASP A 542 -29.32 26.85 50.64
CA ASP A 542 -30.65 26.47 51.16
C ASP A 542 -30.67 25.05 51.77
N LEU A 543 -29.63 24.25 51.52
CA LEU A 543 -29.49 22.90 52.07
C LEU A 543 -28.76 22.94 53.40
N THR A 544 -29.22 22.12 54.35
CA THR A 544 -28.45 21.81 55.54
C THR A 544 -27.20 20.98 55.18
N THR A 545 -26.21 20.95 56.07
CA THR A 545 -25.02 20.09 55.90
C THR A 545 -25.41 18.63 55.65
N ASP A 546 -26.39 18.14 56.40
CA ASP A 546 -26.87 16.77 56.30
C ASP A 546 -27.49 16.47 54.93
N GLU A 547 -28.38 17.35 54.44
CA GLU A 547 -29.00 17.22 53.11
C GLU A 547 -27.94 17.34 51.99
N THR A 548 -26.94 18.20 52.19
CA THR A 548 -25.82 18.37 51.25
C THR A 548 -25.02 17.07 51.11
N ILE A 549 -24.67 16.44 52.23
CA ILE A 549 -23.94 15.16 52.26
C ILE A 549 -24.79 14.03 51.65
N GLU A 550 -26.07 13.92 52.03
CA GLU A 550 -26.97 12.90 51.48
C GLU A 550 -27.09 13.03 49.96
N ARG A 551 -27.22 14.25 49.45
CA ARG A 551 -27.30 14.52 48.01
C ARG A 551 -26.00 14.19 47.27
N MET A 552 -24.85 14.40 47.91
CA MET A 552 -23.55 13.99 47.35
C MET A 552 -23.41 12.47 47.28
N LEU A 553 -23.85 11.75 48.32
CA LEU A 553 -23.85 10.28 48.32
C LEU A 553 -24.78 9.73 47.24
N GLU A 554 -25.98 10.30 47.07
CA GLU A 554 -26.90 9.98 45.97
C GLU A 554 -26.26 10.18 44.59
N LEU A 555 -25.60 11.32 44.37
CA LEU A 555 -24.92 11.61 43.10
C LEU A 555 -23.78 10.61 42.83
N GLY A 556 -23.04 10.21 43.87
CA GLY A 556 -22.03 9.16 43.78
C GLY A 556 -22.60 7.80 43.38
N CYS A 557 -23.69 7.38 44.02
CA CYS A 557 -24.40 6.14 43.69
C CYS A 557 -24.93 6.15 42.25
N GLU A 558 -25.65 7.21 41.85
CA GLU A 558 -26.19 7.38 40.49
C GLU A 558 -25.07 7.35 39.44
N TYR A 559 -23.98 8.07 39.68
CA TYR A 559 -22.90 8.20 38.72
C TYR A 559 -22.12 6.90 38.54
N LEU A 560 -21.76 6.23 39.64
CA LEU A 560 -21.02 4.97 39.62
C LEU A 560 -21.92 3.77 39.26
N GLY A 561 -23.24 3.92 39.32
CA GLY A 561 -24.17 2.80 39.18
C GLY A 561 -24.05 1.81 40.33
N MET A 562 -23.90 2.31 41.56
CA MET A 562 -23.75 1.51 42.77
C MET A 562 -24.97 1.65 43.68
N GLU A 563 -25.38 0.57 44.32
CA GLU A 563 -26.56 0.56 45.19
C GLU A 563 -26.37 1.33 46.51
N SER A 564 -25.15 1.39 47.04
CA SER A 564 -24.89 1.95 48.38
C SER A 564 -23.84 3.05 48.36
N GLY A 565 -24.11 4.14 49.08
CA GLY A 565 -23.17 5.23 49.35
C GLY A 565 -23.28 5.66 50.81
N PHE A 566 -22.17 5.75 51.53
CA PHE A 566 -22.18 6.03 52.96
C PHE A 566 -20.95 6.83 53.42
N LEU A 567 -21.19 7.72 54.38
CA LEU A 567 -20.20 8.50 55.09
C LEU A 567 -19.95 7.87 56.47
N THR A 568 -18.68 7.72 56.81
CA THR A 568 -18.26 7.20 58.10
C THR A 568 -17.41 8.20 58.87
N ASN A 569 -17.51 8.13 60.19
CA ASN A 569 -16.59 8.75 61.13
C ASN A 569 -15.84 7.64 61.87
N ILE A 570 -14.54 7.82 62.07
CA ILE A 570 -13.67 6.81 62.67
C ILE A 570 -13.01 7.40 63.91
N GLU A 571 -13.43 6.92 65.07
CA GLU A 571 -12.90 7.34 66.37
C GLU A 571 -12.61 6.11 67.23
N ASN A 572 -11.48 6.12 67.96
CA ASN A 572 -11.10 5.06 68.89
C ASN A 572 -11.14 3.63 68.27
N ASN A 573 -10.71 3.49 67.01
CA ASN A 573 -10.73 2.23 66.25
C ASN A 573 -12.13 1.62 66.06
N THR A 574 -13.17 2.45 66.14
CA THR A 574 -14.57 2.13 65.85
C THR A 574 -15.04 2.99 64.69
N GLN A 575 -15.68 2.35 63.73
CA GLN A 575 -16.38 3.05 62.66
C GLN A 575 -17.82 3.28 63.05
N ARG A 576 -18.29 4.52 62.86
CA ARG A 576 -19.70 4.92 62.93
C ARG A 576 -20.18 5.37 61.56
N ILE A 577 -21.32 4.88 61.09
CA ILE A 577 -21.98 5.43 59.90
C ILE A 577 -22.67 6.74 60.29
N VAL A 578 -22.22 7.85 59.71
CA VAL A 578 -22.79 9.19 59.97
C VAL A 578 -24.00 9.43 59.08
N LYS A 579 -23.84 9.15 57.78
CA LYS A 579 -24.89 9.26 56.77
C LYS A 579 -24.83 8.09 55.81
N SER A 580 -25.97 7.71 55.26
CA SER A 580 -26.06 6.59 54.34
C SER A 580 -27.23 6.74 53.39
N ASN A 581 -26.96 6.42 52.13
CA ASN A 581 -27.92 6.08 51.11
C ASN A 581 -27.63 4.64 50.66
N SER A 582 -28.11 3.69 51.45
CA SER A 582 -27.90 2.25 51.21
C SER A 582 -29.15 1.47 51.63
N PRO A 583 -29.57 0.45 50.88
CA PRO A 583 -30.60 -0.49 51.32
C PRO A 583 -30.05 -1.56 52.28
N HIS A 584 -28.73 -1.60 52.54
CA HIS A 584 -28.11 -2.60 53.39
C HIS A 584 -28.32 -2.30 54.89
N GLU A 585 -28.87 -3.25 55.65
CA GLU A 585 -29.20 -3.06 57.07
C GLU A 585 -28.00 -2.69 57.95
N ALA A 586 -26.82 -3.25 57.68
CA ALA A 586 -25.61 -2.94 58.44
C ALA A 586 -25.00 -1.55 58.09
N LEU A 587 -25.36 -0.96 56.95
CA LEU A 587 -24.82 0.33 56.50
C LEU A 587 -25.76 1.50 56.79
N GLN A 588 -26.73 1.35 57.70
CA GLN A 588 -27.64 2.43 58.09
C GLN A 588 -26.98 3.46 59.00
N SER A 589 -27.43 4.72 58.92
CA SER A 589 -26.97 5.81 59.79
C SER A 589 -27.10 5.46 61.27
N GLY A 590 -26.05 5.71 62.05
CA GLY A 590 -25.97 5.41 63.48
C GLY A 590 -25.40 4.02 63.82
N ASN A 591 -25.29 3.11 62.85
CA ASN A 591 -24.66 1.80 63.10
C ASN A 591 -23.15 1.95 63.36
N GLU A 592 -22.65 1.08 64.23
CA GLU A 592 -21.24 1.04 64.61
C GLU A 592 -20.65 -0.36 64.43
N CYS A 593 -19.37 -0.41 64.09
CA CYS A 593 -18.61 -1.65 64.06
C CYS A 593 -17.12 -1.41 64.38
N PRO A 594 -16.40 -2.42 64.90
CA PRO A 594 -14.96 -2.34 65.04
C PRO A 594 -14.30 -2.09 63.68
N LEU A 595 -13.32 -1.19 63.60
CA LEU A 595 -12.62 -0.90 62.34
C LEU A 595 -11.98 -2.17 61.75
N SER A 596 -11.56 -3.12 62.59
CA SER A 596 -11.02 -4.42 62.17
C SER A 596 -11.98 -5.29 61.35
N GLU A 597 -13.28 -5.02 61.39
CA GLU A 597 -14.33 -5.74 60.66
C GLU A 597 -14.91 -4.93 59.50
N SER A 598 -14.27 -3.82 59.11
CA SER A 598 -14.76 -2.93 58.07
C SER A 598 -13.80 -2.74 56.91
N TYR A 599 -14.37 -2.51 55.72
CA TYR A 599 -13.64 -2.07 54.53
C TYR A 599 -12.87 -0.76 54.76
N CYS A 600 -13.41 0.13 55.61
CA CYS A 600 -12.78 1.41 55.92
C CYS A 600 -11.40 1.24 56.59
N ARG A 601 -11.06 0.07 57.15
CA ARG A 601 -9.70 -0.23 57.62
C ARG A 601 -8.66 -0.06 56.53
N LYS A 602 -8.95 -0.58 55.33
CA LYS A 602 -8.02 -0.54 54.20
C LYS A 602 -7.97 0.86 53.60
N THR A 603 -9.13 1.52 53.50
CA THR A 603 -9.28 2.88 52.98
C THR A 603 -8.63 3.94 53.87
N PHE A 604 -8.81 3.86 55.19
CA PHE A 604 -8.31 4.87 56.13
C PHE A 604 -6.77 4.86 56.27
N GLY A 605 -6.14 3.72 55.98
CA GLY A 605 -4.68 3.58 55.97
C GLY A 605 -4.00 3.93 54.64
N MET A 606 -4.78 4.28 53.61
CA MET A 606 -4.29 4.67 52.29
C MET A 606 -4.56 6.16 52.06
N ASP A 607 -3.58 6.85 51.47
CA ASP A 607 -3.78 8.24 51.01
C ASP A 607 -4.43 8.28 49.61
N GLU A 608 -4.47 7.15 48.90
CA GLU A 608 -5.11 7.01 47.60
C GLU A 608 -6.47 6.32 47.69
N LEU A 609 -7.33 6.60 46.71
CA LEU A 609 -8.63 5.98 46.54
C LEU A 609 -8.50 4.46 46.41
N LEU A 610 -9.25 3.72 47.24
CA LEU A 610 -9.32 2.27 47.16
C LEU A 610 -10.51 1.85 46.28
N THR A 611 -10.25 1.14 45.19
CA THR A 611 -11.28 0.60 44.30
C THR A 611 -11.14 -0.90 44.09
N VAL A 612 -12.26 -1.62 44.18
CA VAL A 612 -12.39 -3.07 43.99
C VAL A 612 -13.63 -3.30 43.12
N ALA A 613 -13.46 -3.82 41.91
CA ALA A 613 -14.58 -4.09 40.99
C ALA A 613 -15.24 -5.45 41.24
N HIS A 614 -14.44 -6.42 41.70
CA HIS A 614 -14.86 -7.78 42.02
C HIS A 614 -14.06 -8.27 43.23
N ALA A 615 -14.75 -8.64 44.32
CA ALA A 615 -14.11 -8.98 45.58
C ALA A 615 -13.34 -10.31 45.50
N GLU A 616 -13.95 -11.34 44.87
CA GLU A 616 -13.32 -12.65 44.63
C GLU A 616 -12.00 -12.53 43.85
N GLU A 617 -12.02 -11.90 42.67
CA GLU A 617 -10.80 -11.71 41.85
C GLU A 617 -9.72 -10.89 42.55
N SER A 618 -10.13 -9.97 43.44
CA SER A 618 -9.21 -9.14 44.21
C SER A 618 -8.69 -9.82 45.48
N GLY A 619 -9.14 -11.05 45.77
CA GLY A 619 -8.73 -11.85 46.94
C GLY A 619 -9.33 -11.36 48.26
N TRP A 620 -10.55 -10.82 48.23
CA TRP A 620 -11.23 -10.25 49.40
C TRP A 620 -12.25 -11.18 50.04
N GLU A 621 -12.42 -12.40 49.53
CA GLU A 621 -13.40 -13.38 50.05
C GLU A 621 -13.21 -13.71 51.54
N ASP A 622 -11.96 -13.80 51.99
CA ASP A 622 -11.61 -14.10 53.38
C ASP A 622 -11.52 -12.82 54.26
N ASP A 623 -11.88 -11.64 53.74
CA ASP A 623 -11.82 -10.40 54.51
C ASP A 623 -12.99 -10.33 55.52
N PRO A 624 -12.74 -10.03 56.81
CA PRO A 624 -13.81 -9.87 57.80
C PRO A 624 -14.90 -8.85 57.41
N ALA A 625 -14.56 -7.86 56.58
CA ALA A 625 -15.53 -6.92 56.04
C ALA A 625 -16.45 -7.54 54.98
N TYR A 626 -15.94 -8.47 54.17
CA TYR A 626 -16.73 -9.20 53.18
C TYR A 626 -17.74 -10.11 53.86
N ASP A 627 -17.35 -10.84 54.91
CA ASP A 627 -18.27 -11.66 55.71
C ASP A 627 -19.44 -10.85 56.32
N ARG A 628 -19.17 -9.59 56.69
CA ARG A 628 -20.13 -8.74 57.41
C ARG A 628 -21.07 -7.96 56.48
N PHE A 629 -20.53 -7.42 55.39
CA PHE A 629 -21.23 -6.49 54.51
C PHE A 629 -21.51 -7.05 53.12
N GLY A 630 -20.78 -8.08 52.68
CA GLY A 630 -21.00 -8.76 51.40
C GLY A 630 -20.97 -7.85 50.18
N LEU A 631 -20.07 -6.85 50.17
CA LEU A 631 -19.88 -5.97 49.01
C LEU A 631 -18.90 -6.63 48.04
N GLU A 632 -19.37 -6.85 46.81
CA GLU A 632 -18.58 -7.37 45.69
C GLU A 632 -17.80 -6.27 44.99
N ALA A 633 -18.39 -5.07 44.90
CA ALA A 633 -17.73 -3.88 44.37
C ALA A 633 -17.66 -2.81 45.45
N TYR A 634 -16.52 -2.12 45.54
CA TYR A 634 -16.25 -1.10 46.57
C TYR A 634 -15.37 0.01 46.01
N ALA A 635 -15.71 1.27 46.29
CA ALA A 635 -14.87 2.43 46.07
C ALA A 635 -14.91 3.33 47.32
N GLY A 636 -13.77 3.65 47.90
CA GLY A 636 -13.73 4.48 49.10
C GLY A 636 -12.47 5.31 49.20
N THR A 637 -12.62 6.52 49.76
CA THR A 637 -11.50 7.41 50.06
C THR A 637 -11.61 7.99 51.47
N LYS A 638 -10.46 8.37 52.02
CA LYS A 638 -10.31 9.00 53.34
C LYS A 638 -10.77 10.46 53.28
N LEU A 639 -11.36 10.91 54.38
CA LEU A 639 -11.77 12.30 54.59
C LEU A 639 -10.94 12.95 55.70
N THR A 640 -10.59 14.20 55.48
CA THR A 640 -9.88 15.07 56.40
C THR A 640 -10.67 16.36 56.64
N VAL A 641 -10.72 16.82 57.88
CA VAL A 641 -11.43 18.05 58.27
C VAL A 641 -10.46 18.92 59.06
N LYS A 642 -10.14 20.13 58.57
CA LYS A 642 -9.08 20.99 59.12
C LYS A 642 -7.70 20.28 59.23
N GLY A 643 -7.41 19.35 58.33
CA GLY A 643 -6.15 18.60 58.28
C GLY A 643 -6.07 17.37 59.19
N GLU A 644 -7.10 17.10 60.00
CA GLU A 644 -7.17 15.91 60.85
C GLU A 644 -8.04 14.83 60.18
N PRO A 645 -7.69 13.53 60.30
CA PRO A 645 -8.47 12.44 59.71
C PRO A 645 -9.82 12.32 60.42
N TYR A 646 -10.91 12.41 59.65
CA TYR A 646 -12.28 12.33 60.16
C TYR A 646 -12.90 10.94 59.96
N GLY A 647 -12.70 10.34 58.78
CA GLY A 647 -13.33 9.07 58.42
C GLY A 647 -13.21 8.78 56.94
N THR A 648 -14.24 8.20 56.32
CA THR A 648 -14.23 7.85 54.89
C THR A 648 -15.58 8.11 54.21
N VAL A 649 -15.55 8.45 52.93
CA VAL A 649 -16.71 8.32 52.04
C VAL A 649 -16.55 7.06 51.22
N CYS A 650 -17.62 6.27 51.10
CA CYS A 650 -17.57 4.95 50.47
C CYS A 650 -18.80 4.70 49.62
N PHE A 651 -18.60 3.96 48.54
CA PHE A 651 -19.62 3.45 47.64
C PHE A 651 -19.42 1.95 47.47
N GLY A 652 -20.51 1.20 47.35
CA GLY A 652 -20.41 -0.23 47.14
C GLY A 652 -21.68 -0.87 46.63
N ASP A 653 -21.49 -2.07 46.11
CA ASP A 653 -22.55 -2.90 45.53
C ASP A 653 -22.32 -4.37 45.93
N ARG A 654 -23.42 -5.13 46.02
CA ARG A 654 -23.39 -6.58 46.30
C ARG A 654 -23.20 -7.40 45.04
N SER A 655 -23.29 -6.78 43.86
CA SER A 655 -22.99 -7.41 42.57
C SER A 655 -21.61 -6.97 42.07
N PRO A 656 -20.83 -7.87 41.45
CA PRO A 656 -19.56 -7.50 40.83
C PRO A 656 -19.80 -6.63 39.60
N ARG A 657 -18.84 -5.76 39.30
CA ARG A 657 -18.86 -4.95 38.06
C ARG A 657 -18.21 -5.73 36.92
N GLU A 658 -18.82 -5.69 35.73
CA GLU A 658 -18.22 -6.27 34.52
C GLU A 658 -16.92 -5.57 34.10
N LYS A 659 -16.80 -4.27 34.41
CA LYS A 659 -15.65 -3.43 34.10
C LYS A 659 -15.08 -2.81 35.37
N GLY A 660 -13.75 -2.73 35.44
CA GLY A 660 -13.05 -1.98 36.47
C GLY A 660 -13.44 -0.50 36.48
N PHE A 661 -13.18 0.17 37.60
CA PHE A 661 -13.40 1.62 37.69
C PHE A 661 -12.46 2.36 36.74
N THR A 662 -13.02 3.27 35.96
CA THR A 662 -12.26 4.14 35.07
C THR A 662 -11.57 5.25 35.87
N ALA A 663 -10.51 5.85 35.30
CA ALA A 663 -9.83 6.98 35.93
C ALA A 663 -10.76 8.19 36.18
N VAL A 664 -11.79 8.38 35.34
CA VAL A 664 -12.76 9.46 35.53
C VAL A 664 -13.72 9.15 36.68
N GLU A 665 -14.14 7.89 36.83
CA GLU A 665 -14.94 7.45 37.98
C GLU A 665 -14.18 7.62 39.30
N GLN A 666 -12.89 7.28 39.32
CA GLN A 666 -12.03 7.48 40.47
C GLN A 666 -11.90 8.97 40.85
N LEU A 667 -11.67 9.83 39.86
CA LEU A 667 -11.63 11.29 40.07
C LEU A 667 -12.96 11.84 40.58
N PHE A 668 -14.09 11.28 40.13
CA PHE A 668 -15.40 11.70 40.60
C PHE A 668 -15.60 11.37 42.09
N VAL A 669 -15.15 10.20 42.56
CA VAL A 669 -15.20 9.86 44.00
C VAL A 669 -14.38 10.85 44.83
N ASP A 670 -13.21 11.26 44.33
CA ASP A 670 -12.39 12.30 45.00
C ASP A 670 -13.11 13.66 45.05
N LEU A 671 -13.82 14.04 43.98
CA LEU A 671 -14.63 15.26 43.97
C LEU A 671 -15.79 15.20 44.98
N VAL A 672 -16.46 14.06 45.09
CA VAL A 672 -17.49 13.84 46.12
C VAL A 672 -16.89 13.98 47.51
N ALA A 673 -15.73 13.35 47.76
CA ALA A 673 -15.02 13.42 49.03
C ALA A 673 -14.72 14.86 49.44
N ARG A 674 -14.12 15.66 48.53
CA ARG A 674 -13.85 17.08 48.78
C ARG A 674 -15.11 17.90 49.05
N GLY A 675 -16.20 17.59 48.35
CA GLY A 675 -17.50 18.22 48.61
C GLY A 675 -17.99 17.93 50.04
N VAL A 676 -17.87 16.68 50.48
CA VAL A 676 -18.25 16.25 51.82
C VAL A 676 -17.34 16.87 52.88
N GLU A 677 -16.02 16.91 52.66
CA GLU A 677 -15.06 17.61 53.55
C GLU A 677 -15.44 19.08 53.71
N SER A 678 -15.70 19.78 52.60
CA SER A 678 -16.11 21.18 52.63
C SER A 678 -17.42 21.39 53.40
N ALA A 679 -18.39 20.49 53.26
CA ALA A 679 -19.65 20.56 54.01
C ALA A 679 -19.44 20.35 55.52
N LEU A 680 -18.60 19.37 55.89
CA LEU A 680 -18.24 19.09 57.28
C LEU A 680 -17.46 20.25 57.93
N GLU A 681 -16.54 20.87 57.19
CA GLU A 681 -15.80 22.05 57.66
C GLU A 681 -16.72 23.25 57.91
N HIS A 682 -17.67 23.50 57.00
CA HIS A 682 -18.65 24.56 57.16
C HIS A 682 -19.51 24.35 58.41
N HIS A 683 -20.01 23.13 58.62
CA HIS A 683 -20.81 22.78 59.80
C HIS A 683 -20.06 23.00 61.10
N LYS A 684 -18.78 22.59 61.15
CA LYS A 684 -17.93 22.80 62.31
C LYS A 684 -17.73 24.29 62.59
N HIS A 685 -17.56 25.09 61.55
CA HIS A 685 -17.41 26.54 61.68
C HIS A 685 -18.68 27.23 62.20
N ASP A 686 -19.84 26.86 61.65
CA ASP A 686 -21.14 27.42 62.09
C ASP A 686 -21.41 27.09 63.56
N THR A 687 -21.15 25.84 63.97
CA THR A 687 -21.30 25.40 65.37
C THR A 687 -20.34 26.16 66.30
N GLU A 688 -19.08 26.37 65.88
CA GLU A 688 -18.10 27.17 66.63
C GLU A 688 -18.55 28.63 66.79
N LEU A 689 -19.13 29.24 65.74
CA LEU A 689 -19.64 30.61 65.76
C LEU A 689 -20.88 30.76 66.66
N GLU A 690 -21.82 29.81 66.60
CA GLU A 690 -23.00 29.80 67.47
C GLU A 690 -22.61 29.75 68.94
N GLN A 691 -21.69 28.84 69.31
CA GLN A 691 -21.16 28.74 70.67
C GLN A 691 -20.45 30.02 71.13
N GLN A 692 -19.70 30.69 70.24
CA GLN A 692 -19.07 31.97 70.57
C GLN A 692 -20.10 33.09 70.77
N ASN A 693 -21.14 33.12 69.93
CA ASN A 693 -22.19 34.14 70.01
C ASN A 693 -23.05 33.96 71.27
N GLU A 694 -23.37 32.73 71.65
CA GLU A 694 -24.07 32.43 72.91
C GLU A 694 -23.26 32.91 74.13
N ARG A 695 -21.96 32.60 74.18
CA ARG A 695 -21.07 33.10 75.25
C ARG A 695 -21.01 34.62 75.33
N LEU A 696 -20.93 35.30 74.17
CA LEU A 696 -20.94 36.77 74.11
C LEU A 696 -22.27 37.36 74.61
N GLN A 697 -23.40 36.73 74.29
CA GLN A 697 -24.72 37.18 74.74
C GLN A 697 -24.91 36.99 76.25
N GLU A 698 -24.46 35.85 76.80
CA GLU A 698 -24.46 35.59 78.24
C GLU A 698 -23.61 36.63 78.98
N PHE A 699 -22.38 36.87 78.50
CA PHE A 699 -21.48 37.89 79.05
C PHE A 699 -22.07 39.30 79.01
N ALA A 700 -22.66 39.71 77.87
CA ALA A 700 -23.30 41.03 77.73
C ALA A 700 -24.54 41.18 78.64
N GLY A 701 -25.24 40.08 78.91
CA GLY A 701 -26.39 40.03 79.82
C GLY A 701 -26.00 40.35 81.27
N VAL A 702 -24.97 39.69 81.79
CA VAL A 702 -24.43 39.90 83.14
C VAL A 702 -23.97 41.35 83.31
N LEU A 703 -23.14 41.84 82.38
CA LEU A 703 -22.61 43.22 82.43
C LEU A 703 -23.71 44.29 82.43
N SER A 704 -24.77 44.08 81.63
CA SER A 704 -25.89 45.01 81.56
C SER A 704 -26.68 45.07 82.87
N HIS A 705 -26.83 43.95 83.57
CA HIS A 705 -27.49 43.89 84.86
C HIS A 705 -26.65 44.62 85.92
N ASP A 706 -25.37 44.32 85.99
CA ASP A 706 -24.49 44.78 87.07
C ASP A 706 -24.14 46.26 86.96
N LEU A 707 -24.11 46.84 85.75
CA LEU A 707 -23.99 48.29 85.57
C LEU A 707 -25.31 49.04 85.82
N ARG A 708 -26.46 48.44 85.51
CA ARG A 708 -27.78 49.09 85.69
C ARG A 708 -28.14 49.30 87.15
N ASN A 709 -27.75 48.39 88.03
CA ASN A 709 -28.05 48.48 89.46
C ASN A 709 -27.44 49.71 90.13
N PRO A 710 -26.12 49.94 90.10
CA PRO A 710 -25.52 51.14 90.67
C PRO A 710 -25.93 52.41 89.92
N LEU A 711 -26.17 52.36 88.60
CA LEU A 711 -26.74 53.50 87.86
C LEU A 711 -28.13 53.89 88.37
N THR A 712 -28.98 52.91 88.68
CA THR A 712 -30.32 53.15 89.24
C THR A 712 -30.21 53.78 90.63
N VAL A 713 -29.30 53.27 91.46
CA VAL A 713 -29.03 53.79 92.80
C VAL A 713 -28.49 55.23 92.75
N ALA A 714 -27.50 55.50 91.90
CA ALA A 714 -26.96 56.84 91.68
C ALA A 714 -28.03 57.83 91.23
N ASN A 715 -28.90 57.42 90.29
CA ASN A 715 -30.00 58.26 89.82
C ASN A 715 -31.04 58.56 90.92
N GLY A 716 -31.38 57.56 91.75
CA GLY A 716 -32.30 57.76 92.88
C GLY A 716 -31.74 58.73 93.93
N PHE A 717 -30.47 58.60 94.29
CA PHE A 717 -29.83 59.53 95.21
C PHE A 717 -29.59 60.91 94.60
N LEU A 718 -29.39 61.02 93.29
CA LEU A 718 -29.31 62.31 92.60
C LEU A 718 -30.64 63.08 92.68
N GLU A 719 -31.77 62.39 92.61
CA GLU A 719 -33.10 62.99 92.79
C GLU A 719 -33.28 63.51 94.22
N LEU A 720 -32.95 62.68 95.22
CA LEU A 720 -32.99 63.08 96.65
C LEU A 720 -32.03 64.23 96.96
N ALA A 721 -30.82 64.22 96.40
CA ALA A 721 -29.85 65.31 96.55
C ALA A 721 -30.36 66.63 95.96
N ARG A 722 -31.06 66.58 94.81
CA ARG A 722 -31.69 67.77 94.20
C ARG A 722 -32.86 68.32 95.02
N GLU A 723 -33.61 67.45 95.68
CA GLU A 723 -34.76 67.87 96.51
C GLU A 723 -34.34 68.41 97.88
N THR A 724 -33.37 67.78 98.53
CA THR A 724 -33.00 68.06 99.93
C THR A 724 -31.77 68.96 100.07
N GLY A 725 -30.83 68.87 99.12
CA GLY A 725 -29.53 69.54 99.18
C GLY A 725 -28.58 68.98 100.25
N GLU A 726 -28.82 67.78 100.78
CA GLU A 726 -27.97 67.15 101.79
C GLU A 726 -26.72 66.49 101.17
N ASP A 727 -25.55 66.74 101.77
CA ASP A 727 -24.25 66.22 101.29
C ASP A 727 -24.15 64.68 101.35
N GLU A 728 -24.92 64.03 102.23
CA GLU A 728 -24.92 62.55 102.37
C GLU A 728 -25.32 61.85 101.06
N TYR A 729 -26.29 62.39 100.33
CA TYR A 729 -26.72 61.81 99.05
C TYR A 729 -25.68 61.97 97.94
N PHE A 730 -24.90 63.07 97.95
CA PHE A 730 -23.79 63.23 97.01
C PHE A 730 -22.68 62.21 97.26
N HIS A 731 -22.43 61.85 98.52
CA HIS A 731 -21.46 60.80 98.86
C HIS A 731 -21.92 59.43 98.34
N ARG A 732 -23.20 59.08 98.51
CA ARG A 732 -23.79 57.83 97.99
C ARG A 732 -23.75 57.72 96.45
N ILE A 733 -23.88 58.84 95.73
CA ILE A 733 -23.69 58.88 94.27
C ILE A 733 -22.23 58.59 93.92
N GLY A 734 -21.28 59.14 94.67
CA GLY A 734 -19.85 58.84 94.52
C GLY A 734 -19.57 57.35 94.61
N THR A 735 -20.03 56.71 95.70
CA THR A 735 -19.88 55.25 95.90
C THR A 735 -20.48 54.43 94.75
N ALA A 736 -21.64 54.83 94.23
CA ALA A 736 -22.27 54.13 93.11
C ALA A 736 -21.47 54.30 91.79
N HIS A 737 -20.86 55.47 91.55
CA HIS A 737 -19.96 55.67 90.41
C HIS A 737 -18.64 54.92 90.54
N ASP A 738 -18.05 54.88 91.74
CA ASP A 738 -16.82 54.12 92.00
C ASP A 738 -17.06 52.63 91.75
N ARG A 739 -18.24 52.11 92.14
CA ARG A 739 -18.68 50.74 91.81
C ARG A 739 -18.82 50.50 90.31
N ILE A 740 -19.36 51.46 89.55
CA ILE A 740 -19.43 51.37 88.08
C ILE A 740 -18.04 51.36 87.46
N ALA A 741 -17.12 52.19 87.95
CA ALA A 741 -15.74 52.24 87.47
C ALA A 741 -15.02 50.90 87.70
N ALA A 742 -15.18 50.31 88.89
CA ALA A 742 -14.64 48.98 89.22
C ALA A 742 -15.19 47.88 88.28
N ILE A 743 -16.51 47.83 88.05
CA ILE A 743 -17.12 46.86 87.12
C ILE A 743 -16.55 47.02 85.70
N ILE A 744 -16.37 48.25 85.21
CA ILE A 744 -15.79 48.50 83.88
C ILE A 744 -14.34 48.00 83.81
N GLU A 745 -13.55 48.22 84.85
CA GLU A 745 -12.16 47.78 84.92
C GLU A 745 -12.03 46.24 84.98
N ASP A 746 -12.88 45.59 85.77
CA ASP A 746 -12.99 44.13 85.88
C ASP A 746 -13.33 43.49 84.52
N VAL A 747 -14.32 44.05 83.82
CA VAL A 747 -14.73 43.61 82.48
C VAL A 747 -13.61 43.80 81.47
N LEU A 748 -12.90 44.94 81.50
CA LEU A 748 -11.76 45.18 80.60
C LEU A 748 -10.62 44.21 80.88
N THR A 749 -10.44 43.80 82.13
CA THR A 749 -9.46 42.77 82.52
C THR A 749 -9.83 41.41 81.94
N LEU A 750 -11.11 41.02 82.03
CA LEU A 750 -11.62 39.77 81.44
C LEU A 750 -11.62 39.80 79.90
N ALA A 751 -12.03 40.89 79.27
CA ALA A 751 -12.09 41.02 77.80
C ALA A 751 -10.71 41.00 77.12
N ARG A 752 -9.64 41.26 77.87
CA ARG A 752 -8.24 41.06 77.41
C ARG A 752 -7.80 39.59 77.42
N HIS A 753 -8.73 38.65 77.55
CA HIS A 753 -8.48 37.22 77.32
C HIS A 753 -7.85 37.03 75.93
N GLY A 754 -6.55 36.73 75.90
CA GLY A 754 -5.78 36.53 74.67
C GLY A 754 -4.68 37.55 74.37
N GLU A 755 -4.54 38.64 75.14
CA GLU A 755 -3.29 39.41 75.12
C GLU A 755 -2.20 38.61 75.85
N THR A 756 -1.19 38.18 75.09
CA THR A 756 0.07 37.60 75.56
C THR A 756 0.52 38.31 76.85
N ILE A 757 0.87 37.54 77.89
CA ILE A 757 1.51 38.07 79.10
C ILE A 757 2.63 39.04 78.65
N GLY A 758 2.78 40.17 79.34
CA GLY A 758 3.95 41.02 79.17
C GLY A 758 5.25 40.27 79.47
N GLU A 759 6.37 40.98 79.48
CA GLU A 759 7.64 40.35 79.90
C GLU A 759 7.53 39.88 81.35
N VAL A 760 7.69 38.56 81.54
CA VAL A 760 7.72 37.92 82.86
C VAL A 760 9.11 38.13 83.46
N HIS A 761 9.19 38.69 84.66
CA HIS A 761 10.44 38.93 85.38
C HIS A 761 10.42 38.27 86.77
N PRO A 762 11.59 37.98 87.36
CA PRO A 762 11.66 37.61 88.77
C PRO A 762 11.19 38.78 89.65
N ASN A 763 10.09 38.60 90.36
CA ASN A 763 9.53 39.56 91.31
C ASN A 763 9.68 39.02 92.74
N ALA A 764 10.12 39.86 93.67
CA ALA A 764 10.10 39.53 95.10
C ALA A 764 8.64 39.49 95.56
N LEU A 765 8.15 38.29 95.91
CA LEU A 765 6.73 38.06 96.19
C LEU A 765 6.24 38.90 97.37
N GLU A 766 7.08 39.06 98.39
CA GLU A 766 6.82 39.91 99.55
C GLU A 766 6.62 41.38 99.17
N ALA A 767 7.43 41.90 98.24
CA ALA A 767 7.32 43.30 97.82
C ALA A 767 6.01 43.56 97.07
N VAL A 768 5.63 42.66 96.15
CA VAL A 768 4.39 42.80 95.37
C VAL A 768 3.15 42.64 96.26
N ALA A 769 3.18 41.71 97.22
CA ALA A 769 2.11 41.50 98.18
C ALA A 769 1.89 42.74 99.07
N ILE A 770 2.97 43.35 99.58
CA ILE A 770 2.89 44.60 100.36
C ILE A 770 2.36 45.75 99.50
N GLU A 771 2.86 45.89 98.27
CA GLU A 771 2.44 46.97 97.36
C GLU A 771 0.95 46.84 96.98
N ALA A 772 0.45 45.62 96.81
CA ALA A 772 -0.97 45.35 96.61
C ALA A 772 -1.81 45.70 97.86
N TRP A 773 -1.29 45.42 99.06
CA TRP A 773 -1.98 45.73 100.32
C TRP A 773 -2.13 47.24 100.55
N GLU A 774 -1.09 48.03 100.23
CA GLU A 774 -1.14 49.50 100.33
C GLU A 774 -2.19 50.14 99.39
N ASN A 775 -2.66 49.39 98.40
CA ASN A 775 -3.60 49.84 97.37
C ASN A 775 -5.06 49.45 97.64
N VAL A 776 -5.34 48.65 98.66
CA VAL A 776 -6.71 48.24 99.06
C VAL A 776 -7.11 49.02 100.31
N GLU A 777 -8.40 49.33 100.48
CA GLU A 777 -8.90 49.89 101.74
C GLU A 777 -8.93 48.77 102.78
N THR A 778 -8.04 48.83 103.77
CA THR A 778 -7.80 47.71 104.70
C THR A 778 -8.37 47.92 106.10
N ASP A 779 -8.97 49.08 106.41
CA ASP A 779 -9.48 49.46 107.73
C ASP A 779 -8.62 48.93 108.91
N ASP A 780 -9.16 48.08 109.78
CA ASP A 780 -8.47 47.50 110.95
C ASP A 780 -7.82 46.11 110.65
N ALA A 781 -7.79 45.67 109.39
CA ALA A 781 -7.25 44.38 108.97
C ALA A 781 -5.71 44.33 109.05
N GLU A 782 -5.16 43.15 109.38
CA GLU A 782 -3.71 42.93 109.53
C GLU A 782 -3.16 42.00 108.42
N LEU A 783 -2.06 42.40 107.78
CA LEU A 783 -1.31 41.57 106.82
C LEU A 783 -0.13 40.88 107.51
N VAL A 784 -0.09 39.54 107.44
CA VAL A 784 0.96 38.72 108.04
C VAL A 784 1.71 37.92 106.96
N MET A 785 3.03 38.12 106.89
CA MET A 785 3.90 37.31 106.02
C MET A 785 4.38 36.05 106.74
N SER A 786 4.12 34.89 106.15
CA SER A 786 4.52 33.59 106.70
C SER A 786 5.84 33.11 106.12
N GLY A 787 6.93 33.61 106.71
CA GLY A 787 8.30 33.22 106.37
C GLY A 787 8.87 33.97 105.15
N ASP A 788 9.95 33.43 104.57
CA ASP A 788 10.57 33.98 103.36
C ASP A 788 9.78 33.54 102.13
N LEU A 789 9.19 34.52 101.44
CA LEU A 789 8.35 34.31 100.27
C LEU A 789 9.16 34.19 98.96
N GLY A 790 10.45 34.55 98.95
CA GLY A 790 11.33 34.45 97.78
C GLY A 790 10.84 35.16 96.51
N GLU A 791 11.36 34.75 95.35
CA GLU A 791 10.99 35.30 94.04
C GLU A 791 10.06 34.38 93.25
N ILE A 792 9.25 34.99 92.37
CA ILE A 792 8.39 34.33 91.38
C ILE A 792 8.53 35.03 90.02
N ASN A 793 8.58 34.23 88.94
CA ASN A 793 8.54 34.77 87.59
C ASN A 793 7.09 35.12 87.22
N ALA A 794 6.76 36.42 87.19
CA ALA A 794 5.43 36.90 86.86
C ALA A 794 5.47 38.23 86.10
N ASP A 795 4.35 38.60 85.47
CA ASP A 795 4.08 39.99 85.16
C ASP A 795 3.73 40.71 86.47
N SER A 796 4.56 41.70 86.86
CA SER A 796 4.40 42.39 88.15
C SER A 796 3.04 43.08 88.28
N SER A 797 2.48 43.61 87.19
CA SER A 797 1.22 44.33 87.22
C SER A 797 0.03 43.39 87.43
N ARG A 798 0.04 42.25 86.72
CA ARG A 798 -1.00 41.22 86.87
C ARG A 798 -0.90 40.49 88.20
N LEU A 799 0.32 40.22 88.69
CA LEU A 799 0.51 39.61 90.02
C LEU A 799 0.00 40.53 91.14
N LYS A 800 0.24 41.85 91.03
CA LYS A 800 -0.31 42.83 91.96
C LYS A 800 -1.84 42.83 91.94
N GLN A 801 -2.44 42.84 90.76
CA GLN A 801 -3.90 42.78 90.58
C GLN A 801 -4.50 41.49 91.18
N LEU A 802 -3.82 40.34 91.05
CA LEU A 802 -4.23 39.08 91.67
C LEU A 802 -4.31 39.22 93.21
N PHE A 803 -3.28 39.81 93.82
CA PHE A 803 -3.29 40.06 95.27
C PHE A 803 -4.38 41.05 95.70
N GLU A 804 -4.52 42.17 94.97
CA GLU A 804 -5.56 43.17 95.26
C GLU A 804 -6.97 42.57 95.22
N ASN A 805 -7.25 41.65 94.29
CA ASN A 805 -8.53 40.94 94.21
C ASN A 805 -8.73 40.00 95.40
N LEU A 806 -7.72 39.23 95.78
CA LEU A 806 -7.80 38.31 96.93
C LEU A 806 -7.96 39.07 98.26
N TYR A 807 -7.27 40.20 98.44
CA TYR A 807 -7.38 41.02 99.64
C TYR A 807 -8.75 41.67 99.77
N ARG A 808 -9.26 42.26 98.68
CA ARG A 808 -10.61 42.82 98.66
C ARG A 808 -11.66 41.78 99.02
N ASN A 809 -11.57 40.58 98.44
CA ASN A 809 -12.47 39.48 98.76
C ASN A 809 -12.39 39.07 100.23
N ALA A 810 -11.19 38.98 100.81
CA ALA A 810 -11.02 38.64 102.22
C ALA A 810 -11.70 39.67 103.14
N ILE A 811 -11.49 40.96 102.88
CA ILE A 811 -12.04 42.07 103.68
C ILE A 811 -13.57 42.15 103.53
N GLU A 812 -14.10 42.08 102.31
CA GLU A 812 -15.54 42.17 102.04
C GLU A 812 -16.33 41.03 102.71
N HIS A 813 -15.77 39.82 102.79
CA HIS A 813 -16.51 38.64 103.25
C HIS A 813 -16.29 38.27 104.72
N ALA A 814 -15.22 38.75 105.36
CA ALA A 814 -14.87 38.34 106.71
C ALA A 814 -14.71 39.48 107.74
N GLY A 815 -14.90 40.73 107.31
CA GLY A 815 -15.09 41.89 108.18
C GLY A 815 -13.84 42.72 108.45
N GLU A 816 -14.00 43.84 109.16
CA GLU A 816 -12.98 44.89 109.33
C GLU A 816 -11.78 44.50 110.22
N ASP A 817 -11.89 43.44 111.06
CA ASP A 817 -10.86 42.98 112.02
C ASP A 817 -10.14 41.68 111.56
N ILE A 818 -9.99 41.46 110.26
CA ILE A 818 -9.47 40.19 109.69
C ILE A 818 -7.94 40.15 109.61
N THR A 819 -7.35 38.96 109.79
CA THR A 819 -5.93 38.70 109.50
C THR A 819 -5.79 38.01 108.15
N VAL A 820 -5.14 38.67 107.18
CA VAL A 820 -4.79 38.07 105.89
C VAL A 820 -3.33 37.63 105.93
N ARG A 821 -3.08 36.39 105.55
CA ARG A 821 -1.76 35.77 105.61
C ARG A 821 -1.31 35.31 104.24
N VAL A 822 -0.14 35.79 103.83
CA VAL A 822 0.51 35.34 102.59
C VAL A 822 1.67 34.43 102.96
N GLY A 823 1.72 33.25 102.34
CA GLY A 823 2.75 32.25 102.61
C GLY A 823 3.21 31.52 101.35
N ARG A 824 4.31 30.79 101.47
CA ARG A 824 4.84 29.93 100.40
C ARG A 824 4.66 28.46 100.76
N PHE A 825 4.38 27.62 99.76
CA PHE A 825 4.33 26.17 99.89
C PHE A 825 5.13 25.51 98.74
N PRO A 826 5.47 24.21 98.82
CA PRO A 826 6.44 23.60 97.88
C PRO A 826 6.11 23.76 96.39
N ALA A 827 4.83 23.86 96.04
CA ALA A 827 4.38 23.98 94.65
C ALA A 827 3.95 25.41 94.26
N GLY A 828 4.07 26.41 95.15
CA GLY A 828 3.58 27.76 94.86
C GLY A 828 3.47 28.69 96.07
N PHE A 829 2.48 29.58 96.06
CA PHE A 829 2.19 30.50 97.16
C PHE A 829 0.70 30.53 97.47
N TYR A 830 0.34 30.94 98.69
CA TYR A 830 -1.04 30.99 99.12
C TYR A 830 -1.38 32.32 99.77
N VAL A 831 -2.66 32.68 99.70
CA VAL A 831 -3.28 33.75 100.47
C VAL A 831 -4.39 33.10 101.30
N GLU A 832 -4.32 33.22 102.61
CA GLU A 832 -5.36 32.71 103.51
C GLU A 832 -5.86 33.79 104.47
N ASP A 833 -7.13 33.72 104.82
CA ASP A 833 -7.75 34.58 105.83
C ASP A 833 -8.22 33.78 107.06
N ASP A 834 -8.56 34.47 108.15
CA ASP A 834 -9.17 33.90 109.37
C ASP A 834 -10.69 34.12 109.45
N GLY A 835 -11.33 34.32 108.30
CA GLY A 835 -12.76 34.55 108.13
C GLY A 835 -13.64 33.32 108.28
N SER A 836 -14.85 33.40 107.69
CA SER A 836 -15.85 32.32 107.78
C SER A 836 -15.63 31.13 106.83
N GLY A 837 -14.64 31.24 105.93
CA GLY A 837 -14.26 30.20 104.99
C GLY A 837 -15.30 29.92 103.90
N ILE A 838 -14.97 29.00 102.98
CA ILE A 838 -15.83 28.62 101.85
C ILE A 838 -16.30 27.16 102.03
N GLN A 839 -17.63 26.96 101.97
CA GLN A 839 -18.25 25.64 102.10
C GLN A 839 -17.78 24.70 100.98
N GLU A 840 -17.52 23.44 101.32
CA GLU A 840 -16.96 22.44 100.40
C GLU A 840 -17.81 22.23 99.13
N THR A 841 -19.13 22.41 99.22
CA THR A 841 -20.05 22.31 98.07
C THR A 841 -19.91 23.41 97.04
N ASP A 842 -19.32 24.54 97.44
CA ASP A 842 -19.30 25.75 96.62
C ASP A 842 -17.92 25.97 95.97
N ARG A 843 -16.89 25.26 96.46
CA ARG A 843 -15.47 25.40 96.07
C ARG A 843 -15.18 25.20 94.58
N ASP A 844 -15.98 24.38 93.88
CA ASP A 844 -15.84 24.15 92.45
C ASP A 844 -16.52 25.25 91.61
N SER A 845 -17.51 25.97 92.18
CA SER A 845 -18.31 26.99 91.49
C SER A 845 -17.90 28.43 91.81
N ILE A 846 -17.01 28.66 92.79
CA ILE A 846 -16.62 30.02 93.21
C ILE A 846 -15.82 30.80 92.14
N PHE A 847 -15.23 30.11 91.17
CA PHE A 847 -14.49 30.73 90.07
C PHE A 847 -15.39 31.06 88.87
N ASP A 848 -16.63 30.55 88.85
CA ASP A 848 -17.62 30.91 87.83
C ASP A 848 -17.97 32.39 87.95
N SER A 849 -17.98 33.11 86.82
CA SER A 849 -18.25 34.56 86.74
C SER A 849 -19.64 35.00 87.24
N ALA A 850 -20.50 34.05 87.64
CA ALA A 850 -21.85 34.27 88.15
C ALA A 850 -21.98 34.03 89.68
N TYR A 851 -20.92 33.57 90.35
CA TYR A 851 -20.97 33.28 91.79
C TYR A 851 -20.68 34.55 92.62
N THR A 852 -21.67 35.03 93.37
CA THR A 852 -21.52 36.10 94.36
C THR A 852 -22.33 35.80 95.62
N THR A 853 -21.76 36.08 96.79
CA THR A 853 -22.39 35.86 98.11
C THR A 853 -22.80 37.16 98.80
N SER A 854 -22.51 38.33 98.21
CA SER A 854 -22.89 39.66 98.74
C SER A 854 -23.71 40.45 97.72
N ASP A 855 -24.65 41.29 98.21
CA ASP A 855 -25.43 42.22 97.38
C ASP A 855 -24.54 43.38 96.81
N GLU A 856 -23.29 43.50 97.28
CA GLU A 856 -22.35 44.57 96.94
C GLU A 856 -21.19 44.15 96.03
N GLY A 857 -20.83 42.86 95.96
CA GLY A 857 -19.74 42.34 95.12
C GLY A 857 -20.13 42.15 93.65
N THR A 858 -19.15 42.25 92.75
CA THR A 858 -19.34 42.06 91.29
C THR A 858 -19.37 40.58 90.88
N GLY A 859 -18.94 39.66 91.76
CA GLY A 859 -18.79 38.23 91.43
C GLY A 859 -17.67 37.92 90.42
N LEU A 860 -16.98 38.94 89.90
CA LEU A 860 -15.94 38.80 88.89
C LEU A 860 -14.53 38.62 89.50
N GLY A 861 -14.32 38.99 90.76
CA GLY A 861 -12.99 39.04 91.37
C GLY A 861 -12.23 37.70 91.35
N LEU A 862 -12.89 36.58 91.70
CA LEU A 862 -12.25 35.26 91.68
C LEU A 862 -12.02 34.73 90.25
N SER A 863 -12.91 35.05 89.30
CA SER A 863 -12.69 34.73 87.88
C SER A 863 -11.51 35.50 87.27
N ILE A 864 -11.24 36.73 87.76
CA ILE A 864 -10.06 37.52 87.38
C ILE A 864 -8.79 36.86 87.94
N VAL A 865 -8.82 36.39 89.19
CA VAL A 865 -7.71 35.66 89.81
C VAL A 865 -7.39 34.38 89.02
N GLU A 866 -8.41 33.59 88.66
CA GLU A 866 -8.24 32.39 87.84
C GLU A 866 -7.70 32.74 86.44
N THR A 867 -8.21 33.80 85.81
CA THR A 867 -7.73 34.29 84.52
C THR A 867 -6.24 34.69 84.58
N ILE A 868 -5.83 35.40 85.63
CA ILE A 868 -4.44 35.79 85.82
C ILE A 868 -3.55 34.58 86.07
N ALA A 869 -3.98 33.63 86.91
CA ALA A 869 -3.24 32.39 87.17
C ALA A 869 -3.06 31.56 85.88
N THR A 870 -4.16 31.33 85.16
CA THR A 870 -4.17 30.59 83.89
C THR A 870 -3.30 31.26 82.84
N ALA A 871 -3.35 32.60 82.74
CA ALA A 871 -2.49 33.35 81.84
C ALA A 871 -1.01 33.10 82.13
N HIS A 872 -0.61 32.93 83.39
CA HIS A 872 0.76 32.59 83.79
C HIS A 872 1.09 31.09 83.73
N GLY A 873 0.15 30.25 83.29
CA GLY A 873 0.28 28.79 83.34
C GLY A 873 0.29 28.23 84.76
N TRP A 874 -0.31 28.95 85.71
CA TRP A 874 -0.50 28.53 87.09
C TRP A 874 -1.89 27.94 87.28
N GLU A 875 -2.03 27.07 88.27
CA GLU A 875 -3.29 26.47 88.67
C GLU A 875 -3.70 27.06 90.02
N ILE A 876 -4.97 27.42 90.20
CA ILE A 876 -5.50 27.90 91.48
C ILE A 876 -6.44 26.87 92.08
N SER A 877 -6.37 26.71 93.40
CA SER A 877 -7.30 25.89 94.16
C SER A 877 -7.70 26.59 95.45
N VAL A 878 -8.83 26.18 96.01
CA VAL A 878 -9.37 26.72 97.26
C VAL A 878 -9.46 25.63 98.32
N GLY A 879 -9.06 25.97 99.54
CA GLY A 879 -9.09 25.11 100.70
C GLY A 879 -9.51 25.85 101.97
N GLU A 880 -9.36 25.17 103.10
CA GLU A 880 -9.63 25.74 104.43
C GLU A 880 -8.31 26.27 105.02
N GLY A 881 -8.35 27.51 105.51
CA GLY A 881 -7.22 28.17 106.18
C GLY A 881 -6.96 27.59 107.57
N ILE A 882 -5.76 27.83 108.10
CA ILE A 882 -5.32 27.28 109.39
C ILE A 882 -6.23 27.73 110.56
N ASP A 883 -6.76 28.94 110.48
CA ASP A 883 -7.59 29.57 111.51
C ASP A 883 -9.10 29.52 111.17
N GLY A 884 -9.50 28.78 110.10
CA GLY A 884 -10.90 28.52 109.73
C GLY A 884 -11.44 29.34 108.54
N GLY A 885 -10.66 30.27 107.99
CA GLY A 885 -11.04 31.07 106.83
C GLY A 885 -10.77 30.42 105.48
N ALA A 886 -10.81 31.19 104.39
CA ALA A 886 -10.54 30.67 103.05
C ALA A 886 -9.04 30.66 102.76
N ARG A 887 -8.56 29.64 102.03
CA ARG A 887 -7.17 29.55 101.59
C ARG A 887 -7.10 29.33 100.09
N PHE A 888 -6.58 30.30 99.36
CA PHE A 888 -6.33 30.21 97.93
C PHE A 888 -4.88 29.81 97.69
N GLU A 889 -4.67 28.65 97.07
CA GLU A 889 -3.35 28.14 96.70
C GLU A 889 -3.10 28.30 95.21
N ILE A 890 -2.08 29.08 94.86
CA ILE A 890 -1.64 29.31 93.47
C ILE A 890 -0.42 28.43 93.23
N GLN A 891 -0.60 27.37 92.45
CA GLN A 891 0.42 26.42 92.08
C GLN A 891 1.16 26.87 90.82
N VAL A 892 2.46 27.12 91.00
CA VAL A 892 3.37 27.58 89.96
C VAL A 892 4.07 26.35 89.41
N GLY A 893 3.72 25.94 88.19
CA GLY A 893 4.41 24.83 87.52
C GLY A 893 5.91 25.11 87.47
N MET A 894 6.75 24.15 87.88
CA MET A 894 8.19 24.23 87.64
C MET A 894 8.37 24.47 86.15
N THR A 895 8.89 25.64 85.80
CA THR A 895 9.26 25.97 84.43
C THR A 895 10.15 24.82 83.96
N ARG A 896 9.73 24.08 82.93
CA ARG A 896 10.63 23.26 82.13
C ARG A 896 11.66 24.21 81.53
N GLY A 897 12.70 24.53 82.31
CA GLY A 897 13.92 25.12 81.82
C GLY A 897 14.43 24.25 80.67
N GLY A 898 14.86 24.92 79.62
CA GLY A 898 15.11 24.36 78.31
C GLY A 898 15.86 23.03 78.31
N SER A 899 15.56 22.27 77.27
CA SER A 899 16.39 21.18 76.78
C SER A 899 17.83 21.65 76.53
N ASP A 900 18.68 21.58 77.55
CA ASP A 900 20.11 21.43 77.37
C ASP A 900 20.49 20.04 77.86
N GLY A 901 21.08 19.29 76.92
CA GLY A 901 21.25 17.85 76.99
C GLY A 901 22.05 17.39 78.21
N PHE A 902 21.43 16.51 79.00
CA PHE A 902 22.17 15.58 79.83
C PHE A 902 22.47 14.32 79.03
N SER A 903 23.71 14.27 78.54
CA SER A 903 24.41 13.05 78.17
C SER A 903 24.45 12.11 79.37
N LEU A 904 23.87 10.92 79.21
CA LEU A 904 24.17 9.77 80.04
C LEU A 904 25.62 9.37 79.80
N THR A 905 26.48 9.61 80.78
CA THR A 905 27.67 8.80 81.00
C THR A 905 27.67 8.27 82.44
N ASN A 906 27.58 6.93 82.50
CA ASN A 906 27.73 5.97 83.60
C ASN A 906 26.66 5.91 84.70
#